data_AF-A0A946GX56-F1
#
_entry.id   AF-A0A946GX56-F1
#
_cell.length_a   1.000
_cell.length_b   1.000
_cell.length_c   1.000
_cell.angle_alpha   90.00
_cell.angle_beta   90.00
_cell.angle_gamma   90.00
#
_symmetry.space_group_name_H-M   'P 1'
#
loop_
_entity.id
_entity.type
_entity.pdbx_description
1 polymer ?
#
loop_
_entity_poly.entity_id
_entity_poly.type
_entity_poly.pdbx_seq_one_letter_code
_entity_poly.pdbx_strand_id
1 'polypeptide(L)'
;MDRLSVAEAELTGEQMYRHFVMTKMLQPLVGWKRGTPAVNAPPWLFLLSTIEGPVPPPETEQKPPVKLPPNAQEIPVPIRVPTGIVVPPVWPETLTAFVQWKHPGNPYFDNRGLKMRAFVTAVVKMIMLDDYFENTPLARRADFNGYKLACFGSTYLGVKYVLPPEARKAFETGLLKLGREMMSWGVKGETVDADLSAPIGFWYVARACEDANFAREAEARGRQLMTDPKYFDPAGHWMERGGGLDVGYGGSADRYVTWAALMTDWSFAKENVERTCRLRSHLTMRDPDGFLSGPSHFNSRIGRPAFVNQSSARDLGTAMITDEAACFVKVPTEEELSGALANRVKWFNFQIRQNQVRPDLLGGKTSARTGYWANEDLRGQTWTWRLWQTYNFPIGINFAHQFYQDGAWTHLDGLRASGSPMLKTPFERDENFVRRFGHSFVVARHDGYGVILHTGAVGQQLLDDGMTQYPGPLGFGGGQLSAFWTPETGSVIQGRRIAVRSNVNYDTLESWQQWPVHAVSGLTTSGAVVSSARIIKPDVAPTPKDGGVVTVSGEIPAVDFEQEKTLSGRIDYNRVFKIESDGLRIETTITSDGKVDFAELYETLPVFLREARRQIKTAPTSIEWEIDGRPMPATAEFSENVSSVLLKRFDGVVRITFDQPQRVKLSPEDWADTFVTRATCRNVMIDLRKSSHVNYTIR
;
A
#
# COMPACT_ATOMS: atom_id res chain seq x y z
N MET A 1 -32.94 17.33 -17.71
CA MET A 1 -32.33 16.20 -16.98
C MET A 1 -32.65 16.38 -15.52
N ASP A 2 -33.26 15.36 -14.93
CA ASP A 2 -33.75 15.43 -13.57
C ASP A 2 -32.57 15.39 -12.59
N ARG A 3 -32.60 16.29 -11.61
CA ARG A 3 -31.58 16.32 -10.57
C ARG A 3 -31.90 15.23 -9.54
N LEU A 4 -30.86 14.63 -8.97
CA LEU A 4 -31.07 13.86 -7.76
C LEU A 4 -31.52 14.80 -6.64
N SER A 5 -32.50 14.36 -5.86
CA SER A 5 -32.97 15.05 -4.66
C SER A 5 -32.56 14.29 -3.40
N VAL A 6 -32.50 14.99 -2.28
CA VAL A 6 -32.51 14.33 -0.96
C VAL A 6 -33.98 14.04 -0.69
N ALA A 7 -34.35 12.77 -0.63
CA ALA A 7 -35.71 12.41 -0.28
C ALA A 7 -35.94 12.71 1.20
N GLU A 8 -37.11 13.25 1.55
CA GLU A 8 -37.58 13.37 2.93
C GLU A 8 -37.98 11.98 3.43
N ALA A 9 -36.97 11.17 3.76
CA ALA A 9 -37.17 9.88 4.40
C ALA A 9 -36.33 9.86 5.68
N GLU A 10 -36.94 9.51 6.79
CA GLU A 10 -36.21 9.21 8.01
C GLU A 10 -35.37 7.94 7.77
N LEU A 11 -34.04 8.12 7.72
CA LEU A 11 -33.10 7.03 7.60
C LEU A 11 -32.76 6.52 8.99
N THR A 12 -32.65 5.20 9.15
CA THR A 12 -32.03 4.59 10.32
C THR A 12 -30.53 4.93 10.37
N GLY A 13 -29.91 4.85 11.55
CA GLY A 13 -28.46 5.05 11.69
C GLY A 13 -27.65 4.10 10.79
N GLU A 14 -28.11 2.86 10.63
CA GLU A 14 -27.53 1.87 9.72
C GLU A 14 -27.55 2.33 8.25
N GLN A 15 -28.69 2.86 7.79
CA GLN A 15 -28.82 3.40 6.42
C GLN A 15 -27.97 4.67 6.23
N MET A 16 -27.92 5.55 7.22
CA MET A 16 -27.05 6.74 7.19
C MET A 16 -25.57 6.35 7.09
N TYR A 17 -25.13 5.36 7.88
CA TYR A 17 -23.75 4.88 7.85
C TYR A 17 -23.41 4.21 6.52
N ARG A 18 -24.32 3.42 5.93
CA ARG A 18 -24.13 2.88 4.59
C ARG A 18 -23.92 3.99 3.54
N HIS A 19 -24.70 5.07 3.59
CA HIS A 19 -24.48 6.24 2.74
C HIS A 19 -23.15 6.94 3.05
N PHE A 20 -22.76 7.02 4.32
CA PHE A 20 -21.46 7.56 4.73
C PHE A 20 -20.31 6.76 4.13
N VAL A 21 -20.33 5.42 4.21
CA VAL A 21 -19.35 4.52 3.54
C VAL A 21 -19.29 4.81 2.04
N MET A 22 -20.43 5.07 1.41
CA MET A 22 -20.49 5.46 0.00
C MET A 22 -19.71 6.75 -0.30
N THR A 23 -19.68 7.70 0.63
CA THR A 23 -18.97 8.99 0.48
C THR A 23 -17.46 8.90 0.67
N LYS A 24 -16.97 7.87 1.37
CA LYS A 24 -15.55 7.75 1.74
C LYS A 24 -14.69 7.05 0.70
N MET A 25 -15.27 6.24 -0.17
CA MET A 25 -14.52 5.67 -1.28
C MET A 25 -14.30 6.67 -2.41
N LEU A 26 -13.20 6.48 -3.15
CA LEU A 26 -12.99 7.13 -4.43
C LEU A 26 -14.27 6.96 -5.24
N GLN A 27 -14.86 8.09 -5.63
CA GLN A 27 -16.17 8.10 -6.25
C GLN A 27 -16.14 7.22 -7.49
N PRO A 28 -17.25 6.54 -7.83
CA PRO A 28 -17.42 6.03 -9.18
C PRO A 28 -17.19 7.23 -10.11
N LEU A 29 -16.05 7.26 -10.77
CA LEU A 29 -15.76 8.26 -11.79
C LEU A 29 -16.48 7.77 -13.04
N VAL A 30 -17.54 8.46 -13.40
CA VAL A 30 -18.11 8.29 -14.73
C VAL A 30 -17.29 9.20 -15.66
N GLY A 31 -16.79 8.69 -16.79
CA GLY A 31 -15.94 9.42 -17.75
C GLY A 31 -14.41 9.37 -17.56
N TRP A 32 -13.66 9.66 -18.64
CA TRP A 32 -12.27 9.19 -18.87
C TRP A 32 -11.10 9.98 -18.24
N LYS A 33 -11.34 11.11 -17.56
CA LYS A 33 -10.37 11.78 -16.64
C LYS A 33 -11.10 12.99 -16.06
N ARG A 34 -11.69 12.85 -14.87
CA ARG A 34 -12.48 13.92 -14.19
C ARG A 34 -13.71 14.40 -14.98
N GLY A 35 -14.75 13.55 -15.00
CA GLY A 35 -16.13 13.96 -15.29
C GLY A 35 -16.61 13.59 -16.68
N THR A 36 -17.53 12.63 -16.77
CA THR A 36 -18.82 12.72 -17.49
C THR A 36 -19.63 11.48 -17.21
N PRO A 37 -20.88 11.57 -16.74
CA PRO A 37 -21.77 10.45 -16.81
C PRO A 37 -22.29 10.22 -18.21
N ALA A 38 -22.27 8.94 -18.61
CA ALA A 38 -23.08 8.42 -19.70
C ALA A 38 -24.54 8.85 -19.62
N VAL A 39 -25.03 9.36 -18.49
CA VAL A 39 -26.35 9.98 -18.37
C VAL A 39 -26.58 11.03 -19.46
N ASN A 40 -25.58 11.89 -19.71
CA ASN A 40 -25.71 13.02 -20.64
C ASN A 40 -25.19 12.71 -22.05
N ALA A 41 -24.45 11.61 -22.20
CA ALA A 41 -23.91 11.20 -23.49
C ALA A 41 -25.05 10.97 -24.50
N PRO A 42 -25.01 11.58 -25.69
CA PRO A 42 -26.02 11.36 -26.72
C PRO A 42 -26.18 9.87 -27.04
N PRO A 43 -27.43 9.35 -27.23
CA PRO A 43 -27.65 7.94 -27.53
C PRO A 43 -26.89 7.44 -28.77
N TRP A 44 -26.67 8.32 -29.77
CA TRP A 44 -25.98 7.96 -31.01
C TRP A 44 -24.54 7.48 -30.78
N LEU A 45 -23.88 7.89 -29.70
CA LEU A 45 -22.54 7.42 -29.31
C LEU A 45 -22.48 5.93 -28.92
N PHE A 46 -23.63 5.28 -28.76
CA PHE A 46 -23.75 3.87 -28.40
C PHE A 46 -24.32 3.03 -29.54
N LEU A 47 -24.49 3.62 -30.73
CA LEU A 47 -24.90 2.91 -31.93
C LEU A 47 -23.69 2.27 -32.59
N LEU A 48 -23.90 1.11 -33.20
CA LEU A 48 -22.86 0.38 -33.92
C LEU A 48 -22.19 1.24 -34.99
N SER A 49 -22.97 2.02 -35.75
CA SER A 49 -22.45 2.92 -36.80
C SER A 49 -21.50 3.99 -36.29
N THR A 50 -21.63 4.42 -35.03
CA THR A 50 -20.68 5.35 -34.41
C THR A 50 -19.48 4.62 -33.83
N ILE A 51 -19.72 3.44 -33.22
CA ILE A 51 -18.67 2.60 -32.64
C ILE A 51 -17.73 2.08 -33.72
N GLU A 52 -18.20 1.76 -34.92
CA GLU A 52 -17.33 1.30 -36.03
C GLU A 52 -16.59 2.46 -36.72
N GLY A 53 -17.01 3.70 -36.46
CA GLY A 53 -16.44 4.92 -37.03
C GLY A 53 -16.60 5.01 -38.56
N PRO A 54 -16.19 6.13 -39.17
CA PRO A 54 -16.11 6.21 -40.63
C PRO A 54 -15.05 5.24 -41.15
N VAL A 55 -15.36 4.55 -42.26
CA VAL A 55 -14.41 3.70 -42.99
C VAL A 55 -13.17 4.56 -43.31
N PRO A 56 -11.95 4.13 -42.93
CA PRO A 56 -10.75 4.90 -43.22
C PRO A 56 -10.56 5.03 -44.74
N PRO A 57 -10.03 6.18 -45.23
CA PRO A 57 -9.54 6.26 -46.60
C PRO A 57 -8.39 5.23 -46.80
N PRO A 58 -8.18 4.73 -48.03
CA PRO A 58 -7.09 3.78 -48.32
C PRO A 58 -5.73 4.33 -47.86
N GLU A 59 -4.88 3.45 -47.33
CA GLU A 59 -3.61 3.79 -46.69
C GLU A 59 -2.75 4.74 -47.55
N THR A 60 -2.60 5.99 -47.11
CA THR A 60 -1.53 6.87 -47.58
C THR A 60 -0.27 6.64 -46.75
N GLU A 61 0.88 6.52 -47.43
CA GLU A 61 2.24 6.28 -46.90
C GLU A 61 2.45 6.69 -45.43
N GLN A 62 2.83 5.71 -44.60
CA GLN A 62 3.22 5.94 -43.21
C GLN A 62 4.45 6.84 -43.14
N LYS A 63 4.34 7.98 -42.46
CA LYS A 63 5.50 8.80 -42.10
C LYS A 63 6.42 8.01 -41.14
N PRO A 64 7.75 8.17 -41.27
CA PRO A 64 8.70 7.46 -40.42
C PRO A 64 8.47 7.76 -38.93
N PRO A 65 8.72 6.79 -38.03
CA PRO A 65 8.50 6.96 -36.60
C PRO A 65 9.33 8.10 -36.03
N VAL A 66 8.72 8.89 -35.15
CA VAL A 66 9.39 9.94 -34.38
C VAL A 66 10.38 9.29 -33.42
N LYS A 67 11.65 9.69 -33.46
CA LYS A 67 12.67 9.23 -32.49
C LYS A 67 12.23 9.62 -31.07
N LEU A 68 11.97 8.63 -30.23
CA LEU A 68 11.70 8.83 -28.81
C LEU A 68 13.00 9.13 -28.06
N PRO A 69 12.95 9.84 -26.91
CA PRO A 69 14.12 10.09 -26.08
C PRO A 69 14.69 8.79 -25.48
N PRO A 70 16.00 8.75 -25.14
CA PRO A 70 16.74 7.52 -24.78
C PRO A 70 16.22 6.74 -23.55
N ASN A 71 15.27 7.30 -22.80
CA ASN A 71 14.79 6.75 -21.53
C ASN A 71 13.35 6.19 -21.63
N ALA A 72 12.72 6.25 -22.81
CA ALA A 72 11.46 5.56 -23.03
C ALA A 72 11.76 4.07 -23.16
N GLN A 73 11.27 3.24 -22.22
CA GLN A 73 11.27 1.79 -22.40
C GLN A 73 10.64 1.48 -23.76
N GLU A 74 11.45 1.00 -24.69
CA GLU A 74 10.99 0.55 -26.00
C GLU A 74 10.08 -0.67 -25.77
N ILE A 75 8.79 -0.50 -26.00
CA ILE A 75 7.97 -1.59 -26.52
C ILE A 75 7.95 -1.36 -28.03
N PRO A 76 8.87 -1.97 -28.81
CA PRO A 76 8.92 -1.78 -30.24
C PRO A 76 7.87 -2.69 -30.87
N VAL A 77 6.61 -2.31 -30.72
CA VAL A 77 5.57 -2.77 -31.63
C VAL A 77 4.92 -1.50 -32.17
N PRO A 78 4.94 -1.26 -33.49
CA PRO A 78 4.11 -0.22 -34.09
C PRO A 78 2.68 -0.54 -33.69
N ILE A 79 2.14 0.21 -32.73
CA ILE A 79 0.74 0.12 -32.35
C ILE A 79 -0.04 0.58 -33.59
N ARG A 80 -0.53 -0.38 -34.38
CA ARG A 80 -1.44 -0.09 -35.49
C ARG A 80 -2.65 0.59 -34.89
N VAL A 81 -2.87 1.90 -35.05
CA VAL A 81 -4.13 2.48 -34.55
C VAL A 81 -5.28 1.75 -35.26
N PRO A 82 -6.22 1.10 -34.55
CA PRO A 82 -7.42 0.58 -35.18
C PRO A 82 -8.14 1.80 -35.77
N THR A 83 -8.18 1.87 -37.09
CA THR A 83 -8.92 2.88 -37.81
C THR A 83 -10.40 2.53 -37.70
N GLY A 84 -11.15 3.24 -36.86
CA GLY A 84 -12.61 3.19 -36.84
C GLY A 84 -13.24 2.96 -35.47
N ILE A 85 -12.67 2.13 -34.58
CA ILE A 85 -13.39 1.80 -33.34
C ILE A 85 -13.45 2.99 -32.37
N VAL A 86 -14.65 3.50 -32.09
CA VAL A 86 -14.93 4.59 -31.16
C VAL A 86 -15.46 4.01 -29.84
N VAL A 87 -14.69 4.19 -28.77
CA VAL A 87 -15.07 3.75 -27.42
C VAL A 87 -16.11 4.70 -26.84
N PRO A 88 -17.28 4.21 -26.40
CA PRO A 88 -18.27 5.05 -25.74
C PRO A 88 -17.68 5.72 -24.48
N PRO A 89 -18.02 6.99 -24.19
CA PRO A 89 -17.35 7.79 -23.17
C PRO A 89 -17.84 7.49 -21.74
N VAL A 90 -17.83 6.23 -21.32
CA VAL A 90 -18.31 5.80 -19.99
C VAL A 90 -17.48 4.68 -19.37
N TRP A 91 -17.52 4.62 -18.03
CA TRP A 91 -17.09 3.47 -17.24
C TRP A 91 -18.32 2.61 -16.91
N PRO A 92 -18.44 1.42 -17.51
CA PRO A 92 -19.66 0.63 -17.42
C PRO A 92 -20.01 0.21 -15.99
N GLU A 93 -19.02 -0.15 -15.18
CA GLU A 93 -19.18 -0.57 -13.78
C GLU A 93 -19.68 0.59 -12.91
N THR A 94 -19.16 1.79 -13.14
CA THR A 94 -19.54 3.00 -12.44
C THR A 94 -20.97 3.44 -12.82
N LEU A 95 -21.33 3.42 -14.11
CA LEU A 95 -22.70 3.75 -14.53
C LEU A 95 -23.69 2.74 -13.94
N THR A 96 -23.33 1.46 -13.94
CA THR A 96 -24.14 0.39 -13.34
C THR A 96 -24.36 0.63 -11.85
N ALA A 97 -23.30 0.91 -11.09
CA ALA A 97 -23.41 1.25 -9.67
C ALA A 97 -24.33 2.46 -9.40
N PHE A 98 -24.28 3.47 -10.27
CA PHE A 98 -25.14 4.65 -10.18
C PHE A 98 -26.62 4.34 -10.44
N VAL A 99 -26.95 3.60 -11.50
CA VAL A 99 -28.34 3.26 -11.82
C VAL A 99 -28.91 2.20 -10.89
N GLN A 100 -28.07 1.44 -10.18
CA GLN A 100 -28.48 0.51 -9.14
C GLN A 100 -28.53 1.13 -7.74
N TRP A 101 -28.13 2.40 -7.59
CA TRP A 101 -28.20 3.07 -6.31
C TRP A 101 -29.67 3.35 -5.95
N LYS A 102 -30.25 2.42 -5.18
CA LYS A 102 -31.63 2.48 -4.69
C LYS A 102 -31.77 3.59 -3.65
N HIS A 103 -32.18 4.76 -4.13
CA HIS A 103 -32.45 5.95 -3.34
C HIS A 103 -33.72 6.61 -3.89
N PRO A 104 -34.74 6.94 -3.08
CA PRO A 104 -35.99 7.52 -3.60
C PRO A 104 -35.79 8.81 -4.40
N GLY A 105 -34.76 9.59 -4.10
CA GLY A 105 -34.41 10.80 -4.85
C GLY A 105 -33.49 10.58 -6.06
N ASN A 106 -33.27 9.33 -6.49
CA ASN A 106 -32.51 8.99 -7.70
C ASN A 106 -33.46 8.70 -8.87
N PRO A 107 -33.73 9.66 -9.77
CA PRO A 107 -34.63 9.46 -10.91
C PRO A 107 -34.06 8.51 -11.98
N TYR A 108 -32.79 8.14 -11.86
CA TYR A 108 -32.10 7.23 -12.75
C TYR A 108 -32.05 5.80 -12.23
N PHE A 109 -32.61 5.56 -11.04
CA PHE A 109 -32.70 4.22 -10.49
C PHE A 109 -33.40 3.29 -11.49
N ASP A 110 -32.75 2.15 -11.75
CA ASP A 110 -33.22 1.12 -12.66
C ASP A 110 -33.41 1.55 -14.13
N ASN A 111 -32.94 2.74 -14.54
CA ASN A 111 -33.16 3.27 -15.89
C ASN A 111 -32.62 2.33 -16.98
N ARG A 112 -33.52 1.76 -17.79
CA ARG A 112 -33.18 0.79 -18.84
C ARG A 112 -32.20 1.34 -19.88
N GLY A 113 -32.39 2.58 -20.33
CA GLY A 113 -31.52 3.19 -21.34
C GLY A 113 -30.08 3.32 -20.88
N LEU A 114 -29.87 3.74 -19.63
CA LEU A 114 -28.54 3.84 -19.03
C LEU A 114 -27.91 2.48 -18.80
N LYS A 115 -28.66 1.46 -18.40
CA LYS A 115 -28.16 0.08 -18.33
C LYS A 115 -27.67 -0.43 -19.68
N MET A 116 -28.41 -0.16 -20.76
CA MET A 116 -27.97 -0.51 -22.11
C MET A 116 -26.68 0.21 -22.50
N ARG A 117 -26.50 1.48 -22.12
CA ARG A 117 -25.24 2.23 -22.34
C ARG A 117 -24.06 1.60 -21.59
N ALA A 118 -24.27 1.19 -20.33
CA ALA A 118 -23.26 0.47 -19.57
C ALA A 118 -22.91 -0.86 -20.26
N PHE A 119 -23.92 -1.64 -20.64
CA PHE A 119 -23.72 -2.93 -21.31
C PHE A 119 -22.95 -2.81 -22.62
N VAL A 120 -23.37 -1.94 -23.54
CA VAL A 120 -22.70 -1.71 -24.84
C VAL A 120 -21.23 -1.34 -24.62
N THR A 121 -20.95 -0.51 -23.63
CA THR A 121 -19.57 -0.10 -23.34
C THR A 121 -18.74 -1.26 -22.78
N ALA A 122 -19.33 -2.10 -21.92
CA ALA A 122 -18.65 -3.30 -21.44
C ALA A 122 -18.36 -4.28 -22.59
N VAL A 123 -19.30 -4.49 -23.51
CA VAL A 123 -19.11 -5.32 -24.71
C VAL A 123 -17.94 -4.81 -25.55
N VAL A 124 -17.96 -3.53 -25.92
CA VAL A 124 -16.90 -2.92 -26.73
C VAL A 124 -15.53 -3.06 -26.05
N LYS A 125 -15.44 -2.76 -24.75
CA LYS A 125 -14.18 -2.90 -24.00
C LYS A 125 -13.73 -4.36 -23.85
N MET A 126 -14.66 -5.31 -23.77
CA MET A 126 -14.35 -6.73 -23.69
C MET A 126 -13.78 -7.25 -25.01
N ILE A 127 -14.38 -6.88 -26.14
CA ILE A 127 -13.87 -7.21 -27.49
C ILE A 127 -12.48 -6.60 -27.71
N MET A 128 -12.30 -5.33 -27.38
CA MET A 128 -10.98 -4.67 -27.46
C MET A 128 -9.93 -5.33 -26.57
N LEU A 129 -10.33 -5.84 -25.40
CA LEU A 129 -9.43 -6.52 -24.48
C LEU A 129 -8.97 -7.87 -25.05
N ASP A 130 -9.92 -8.64 -25.59
CA ASP A 130 -9.67 -9.92 -26.25
C ASP A 130 -8.72 -9.75 -27.44
N ASP A 131 -9.05 -8.85 -28.36
CA ASP A 131 -8.23 -8.51 -29.52
C ASP A 131 -6.82 -8.05 -29.11
N TYR A 132 -6.72 -7.20 -28.08
CA TYR A 132 -5.43 -6.78 -27.52
C TYR A 132 -4.56 -7.93 -27.02
N PHE A 133 -5.13 -8.96 -26.40
CA PHE A 133 -4.35 -10.13 -25.94
C PHE A 133 -3.97 -11.08 -27.07
N GLU A 134 -4.75 -11.12 -28.16
CA GLU A 134 -4.39 -11.85 -29.37
C GLU A 134 -3.17 -11.22 -30.05
N ASN A 135 -3.09 -9.89 -30.08
CA ASN A 135 -2.03 -9.17 -30.78
C ASN A 135 -0.87 -8.70 -29.88
N THR A 136 -1.02 -8.77 -28.56
CA THR A 136 0.03 -8.39 -27.59
C THR A 136 0.24 -9.48 -26.53
N PRO A 137 0.88 -10.62 -26.88
CA PRO A 137 1.06 -11.74 -25.94
C PRO A 137 1.78 -11.37 -24.63
N LEU A 138 2.70 -10.41 -24.66
CA LEU A 138 3.41 -9.94 -23.46
C LEU A 138 2.50 -9.25 -22.43
N ALA A 139 1.30 -8.84 -22.85
CA ALA A 139 0.32 -8.22 -21.95
C ALA A 139 -0.61 -9.24 -21.26
N ARG A 140 -0.43 -10.54 -21.52
CA ARG A 140 -1.15 -11.65 -20.88
C ARG A 140 -0.71 -11.82 -19.42
N ARG A 141 -1.19 -10.90 -18.59
CA ARG A 141 -0.79 -10.69 -17.19
C ARG A 141 -2.05 -10.65 -16.32
N ALA A 142 -2.39 -11.76 -15.65
CA ALA A 142 -3.63 -11.85 -14.87
C ALA A 142 -3.64 -10.85 -13.71
N ASP A 143 -2.49 -10.61 -13.11
CA ASP A 143 -2.23 -9.61 -12.06
C ASP A 143 -2.55 -8.17 -12.49
N PHE A 144 -2.30 -7.80 -13.74
CA PHE A 144 -2.64 -6.46 -14.25
C PHE A 144 -4.02 -6.37 -14.91
N ASN A 145 -4.61 -7.49 -15.28
CA ASN A 145 -5.82 -7.52 -16.09
C ASN A 145 -7.05 -8.11 -15.40
N GLY A 146 -6.87 -8.84 -14.30
CA GLY A 146 -7.92 -9.56 -13.60
C GLY A 146 -9.06 -8.66 -13.14
N TYR A 147 -8.74 -7.45 -12.64
CA TYR A 147 -9.77 -6.47 -12.26
C TYR A 147 -10.73 -6.10 -13.41
N LYS A 148 -10.34 -6.24 -14.69
CA LYS A 148 -11.24 -5.91 -15.82
C LYS A 148 -12.41 -6.86 -15.90
N LEU A 149 -12.18 -8.12 -15.53
CA LEU A 149 -13.25 -9.10 -15.39
C LEU A 149 -14.24 -8.69 -14.30
N ALA A 150 -13.77 -8.05 -13.22
CA ALA A 150 -14.65 -7.49 -12.19
C ALA A 150 -15.49 -6.33 -12.76
N CYS A 151 -14.91 -5.43 -13.58
CA CYS A 151 -15.68 -4.37 -14.25
C CYS A 151 -16.76 -4.94 -15.18
N PHE A 152 -16.43 -5.94 -15.99
CA PHE A 152 -17.37 -6.54 -16.94
C PHE A 152 -18.44 -7.37 -16.25
N GLY A 153 -18.05 -8.26 -15.33
CA GLY A 153 -18.98 -9.11 -14.60
C GLY A 153 -19.90 -8.31 -13.68
N SER A 154 -19.39 -7.30 -12.95
CA SER A 154 -20.24 -6.43 -12.12
C SER A 154 -21.25 -5.64 -12.96
N THR A 155 -20.82 -5.11 -14.11
CA THR A 155 -21.72 -4.46 -15.07
C THR A 155 -22.82 -5.42 -15.51
N TYR A 156 -22.43 -6.61 -15.98
CA TYR A 156 -23.35 -7.61 -16.50
C TYR A 156 -24.39 -8.04 -15.46
N LEU A 157 -23.97 -8.33 -14.23
CA LEU A 157 -24.89 -8.65 -13.13
C LEU A 157 -25.95 -7.57 -12.92
N GLY A 158 -25.59 -6.30 -13.09
CA GLY A 158 -26.52 -5.20 -12.90
C GLY A 158 -27.44 -4.89 -14.09
N VAL A 159 -27.20 -5.50 -15.25
CA VAL A 159 -27.96 -5.23 -16.48
C VAL A 159 -28.57 -6.50 -17.11
N LYS A 160 -28.16 -7.71 -16.72
CA LYS A 160 -28.50 -8.95 -17.42
C LYS A 160 -30.01 -9.15 -17.65
N TYR A 161 -30.84 -8.72 -16.72
CA TYR A 161 -32.31 -8.87 -16.79
C TYR A 161 -33.00 -7.95 -17.80
N VAL A 162 -32.33 -6.92 -18.32
CA VAL A 162 -32.88 -6.08 -19.40
C VAL A 162 -32.42 -6.49 -20.81
N LEU A 163 -31.61 -7.55 -20.89
CA LEU A 163 -31.00 -8.04 -22.12
C LEU A 163 -31.79 -9.19 -22.75
N PRO A 164 -31.84 -9.26 -24.08
CA PRO A 164 -32.33 -10.44 -24.78
C PRO A 164 -31.51 -11.71 -24.46
N PRO A 165 -32.12 -12.92 -24.46
CA PRO A 165 -31.42 -14.17 -24.17
C PRO A 165 -30.16 -14.43 -25.02
N GLU A 166 -30.20 -14.08 -26.30
CA GLU A 166 -29.07 -14.24 -27.22
C GLU A 166 -27.90 -13.32 -26.88
N ALA A 167 -28.17 -12.08 -26.47
CA ALA A 167 -27.15 -11.13 -26.03
C ALA A 167 -26.50 -11.58 -24.71
N ARG A 168 -27.31 -12.14 -23.79
CA ARG A 168 -26.82 -12.75 -22.54
C ARG A 168 -25.85 -13.89 -22.84
N LYS A 169 -26.29 -14.86 -23.64
CA LYS A 169 -25.48 -16.04 -24.00
C LYS A 169 -24.16 -15.65 -24.67
N ALA A 170 -24.19 -14.69 -25.61
CA ALA A 170 -22.99 -14.20 -26.29
C ALA A 170 -22.01 -13.54 -25.30
N PHE A 171 -22.52 -12.67 -24.42
CA PHE A 171 -21.70 -11.99 -23.42
C PHE A 171 -21.08 -12.97 -22.42
N GLU A 172 -21.87 -13.91 -21.89
CA GLU A 172 -21.41 -14.95 -20.97
C GLU A 172 -20.34 -15.84 -21.60
N THR A 173 -20.49 -16.18 -22.89
CA THR A 173 -19.49 -16.94 -23.64
C THR A 173 -18.16 -16.19 -23.74
N GLY A 174 -18.20 -14.91 -24.12
CA GLY A 174 -16.99 -14.07 -24.22
C GLY A 174 -16.34 -13.82 -22.86
N LEU A 175 -17.14 -13.54 -21.83
CA LEU A 175 -16.65 -13.33 -20.47
C LEU A 175 -16.00 -14.60 -19.90
N LEU A 176 -16.58 -15.77 -20.16
CA LEU A 176 -16.03 -17.06 -19.72
C LEU A 176 -14.77 -17.44 -20.51
N LYS A 177 -14.70 -17.16 -21.83
CA LYS A 177 -13.48 -17.30 -22.63
C LYS A 177 -12.33 -16.52 -21.98
N LEU A 178 -12.53 -15.22 -21.77
CA LEU A 178 -11.52 -14.36 -21.16
C LEU A 178 -11.17 -14.78 -19.73
N GLY A 179 -12.16 -15.17 -18.92
CA GLY A 179 -11.94 -15.66 -17.57
C GLY A 179 -11.03 -16.90 -17.54
N ARG A 180 -11.30 -17.89 -18.41
CA ARG A 180 -10.49 -19.11 -18.51
C ARG A 180 -9.10 -18.85 -19.08
N GLU A 181 -8.98 -17.98 -20.07
CA GLU A 181 -7.68 -17.59 -20.62
C GLU A 181 -6.82 -16.91 -19.55
N MET A 182 -7.36 -15.91 -18.83
CA MET A 182 -6.65 -15.25 -17.74
C MET A 182 -6.28 -16.21 -16.60
N MET A 183 -7.16 -17.17 -16.28
CA MET A 183 -6.87 -18.20 -15.28
C MET A 183 -5.64 -19.03 -15.68
N SER A 184 -5.53 -19.40 -16.97
CA SER A 184 -4.43 -20.21 -17.49
C SER A 184 -3.06 -19.52 -17.46
N TRP A 185 -3.01 -18.19 -17.35
CA TRP A 185 -1.74 -17.45 -17.26
C TRP A 185 -1.05 -17.62 -15.91
N GLY A 186 -1.73 -18.17 -14.90
CA GLY A 186 -1.15 -18.45 -13.59
C GLY A 186 -0.97 -17.20 -12.72
N VAL A 187 -0.29 -17.38 -11.59
CA VAL A 187 0.11 -16.30 -10.67
C VAL A 187 1.48 -15.83 -11.09
N LYS A 188 1.69 -14.51 -11.21
CA LYS A 188 3.02 -13.98 -11.50
C LYS A 188 3.87 -13.93 -10.24
N GLY A 189 3.34 -13.41 -9.13
CA GLY A 189 4.08 -13.27 -7.87
C GLY A 189 5.11 -12.15 -7.88
N GLU A 190 4.98 -11.17 -8.79
CA GLU A 190 5.88 -10.01 -8.84
C GLU A 190 5.48 -8.97 -7.80
N THR A 191 4.17 -8.75 -7.65
CA THR A 191 3.55 -7.87 -6.65
C THR A 191 2.19 -8.47 -6.27
N VAL A 192 2.05 -8.94 -5.02
CA VAL A 192 0.88 -9.74 -4.61
C VAL A 192 -0.41 -8.92 -4.66
N ASP A 193 -0.33 -7.60 -4.45
CA ASP A 193 -1.47 -6.71 -4.61
C ASP A 193 -2.07 -6.74 -6.02
N ALA A 194 -1.24 -6.82 -7.05
CA ALA A 194 -1.70 -6.97 -8.43
C ALA A 194 -2.33 -8.36 -8.65
N ASP A 195 -1.65 -9.43 -8.23
CA ASP A 195 -2.15 -10.82 -8.38
C ASP A 195 -3.51 -11.02 -7.69
N LEU A 196 -3.74 -10.39 -6.53
CA LEU A 196 -5.01 -10.46 -5.79
C LEU A 196 -6.19 -9.80 -6.51
N SER A 197 -5.95 -8.99 -7.55
CA SER A 197 -7.03 -8.47 -8.38
C SER A 197 -7.71 -9.56 -9.23
N ALA A 198 -7.00 -10.65 -9.55
CA ALA A 198 -7.50 -11.71 -10.41
C ALA A 198 -8.58 -12.59 -9.74
N PRO A 199 -8.41 -13.11 -8.50
CA PRO A 199 -9.49 -13.81 -7.80
C PRO A 199 -10.80 -13.02 -7.74
N ILE A 200 -10.72 -11.69 -7.59
CA ILE A 200 -11.91 -10.83 -7.59
C ILE A 200 -12.59 -10.88 -8.96
N GLY A 201 -11.83 -10.67 -10.03
CA GLY A 201 -12.31 -10.78 -11.40
C GLY A 201 -12.94 -12.14 -11.69
N PHE A 202 -12.30 -13.23 -11.29
CA PHE A 202 -12.78 -14.60 -11.50
C PHE A 202 -14.08 -14.87 -10.75
N TRP A 203 -14.23 -14.37 -9.52
CA TRP A 203 -15.49 -14.49 -8.80
C TRP A 203 -16.64 -13.79 -9.54
N TYR A 204 -16.41 -12.59 -10.08
CA TYR A 204 -17.43 -11.89 -10.87
C TYR A 204 -17.80 -12.65 -12.15
N VAL A 205 -16.84 -13.29 -12.82
CA VAL A 205 -17.11 -14.18 -13.98
C VAL A 205 -17.98 -15.37 -13.55
N ALA A 206 -17.59 -16.06 -12.47
CA ALA A 206 -18.34 -17.20 -11.96
C ALA A 206 -19.79 -16.84 -11.63
N ARG A 207 -20.01 -15.67 -11.00
CA ARG A 207 -21.35 -15.18 -10.65
C ARG A 207 -22.13 -14.68 -11.86
N ALA A 208 -21.47 -14.02 -12.80
CA ALA A 208 -22.08 -13.53 -14.03
C ALA A 208 -22.58 -14.68 -14.92
N CYS A 209 -21.76 -15.73 -15.07
CA CYS A 209 -22.03 -16.86 -15.96
C CYS A 209 -22.69 -18.06 -15.26
N GLU A 210 -22.89 -17.99 -13.93
CA GLU A 210 -23.47 -19.06 -13.12
C GLU A 210 -22.71 -20.41 -13.26
N ASP A 211 -21.39 -20.36 -13.49
CA ASP A 211 -20.51 -21.52 -13.68
C ASP A 211 -19.89 -21.98 -12.36
N ALA A 212 -20.42 -23.07 -11.79
CA ALA A 212 -19.97 -23.62 -10.52
C ALA A 212 -18.55 -24.23 -10.56
N ASN A 213 -18.11 -24.73 -11.72
CA ASN A 213 -16.76 -25.26 -11.86
C ASN A 213 -15.76 -24.11 -11.82
N PHE A 214 -16.03 -23.05 -12.58
CA PHE A 214 -15.20 -21.85 -12.58
C PHE A 214 -15.21 -21.15 -11.21
N ALA A 215 -16.32 -21.20 -10.47
CA ALA A 215 -16.37 -20.71 -9.08
C ALA A 215 -15.36 -21.43 -8.17
N ARG A 216 -15.24 -22.76 -8.28
CA ARG A 216 -14.27 -23.55 -7.51
C ARG A 216 -12.82 -23.23 -7.91
N GLU A 217 -12.58 -23.02 -9.20
CA GLU A 217 -11.25 -22.59 -9.69
C GLU A 217 -10.89 -21.18 -9.19
N ALA A 218 -11.85 -20.26 -9.19
CA ALA A 218 -11.68 -18.90 -8.64
C ALA A 218 -11.34 -18.94 -7.14
N GLU A 219 -12.05 -19.76 -6.35
CA GLU A 219 -11.73 -19.98 -4.95
C GLU A 219 -10.36 -20.60 -4.76
N ALA A 220 -10.02 -21.64 -5.52
CA ALA A 220 -8.70 -22.28 -5.44
C ALA A 220 -7.57 -21.29 -5.72
N ARG A 221 -7.75 -20.39 -6.70
CA ARG A 221 -6.80 -19.32 -6.98
C ARG A 221 -6.70 -18.30 -5.85
N GLY A 222 -7.83 -17.88 -5.28
CA GLY A 222 -7.86 -17.00 -4.11
C GLY A 222 -7.15 -17.62 -2.91
N ARG A 223 -7.43 -18.90 -2.63
CA ARG A 223 -6.81 -19.67 -1.56
C ARG A 223 -5.30 -19.75 -1.75
N GLN A 224 -4.82 -20.08 -2.94
CA GLN A 224 -3.39 -20.12 -3.25
C GLN A 224 -2.69 -18.80 -2.85
N LEU A 225 -3.20 -17.66 -3.30
CA LEU A 225 -2.58 -16.35 -3.01
C LEU A 225 -2.67 -15.93 -1.53
N MET A 226 -3.69 -16.40 -0.81
CA MET A 226 -4.00 -15.97 0.56
C MET A 226 -3.53 -16.96 1.63
N THR A 227 -3.07 -18.16 1.27
CA THR A 227 -2.64 -19.17 2.26
C THR A 227 -1.27 -19.77 2.00
N ASP A 228 -0.73 -19.65 0.78
CA ASP A 228 0.61 -20.12 0.47
C ASP A 228 1.65 -19.12 1.04
N PRO A 229 2.61 -19.58 1.89
CA PRO A 229 3.70 -18.76 2.41
C PRO A 229 4.55 -18.06 1.35
N LYS A 230 4.49 -18.49 0.09
CA LYS A 230 5.11 -17.80 -1.04
C LYS A 230 4.50 -16.42 -1.30
N TYR A 231 3.22 -16.23 -1.00
CA TYR A 231 2.47 -15.00 -1.29
C TYR A 231 1.96 -14.30 -0.03
N PHE A 232 1.76 -15.04 1.06
CA PHE A 232 1.27 -14.51 2.32
C PHE A 232 2.02 -15.12 3.51
N ASP A 233 2.75 -14.29 4.25
CA ASP A 233 3.46 -14.71 5.45
C ASP A 233 2.46 -14.91 6.61
N PRO A 234 2.55 -16.01 7.38
CA PRO A 234 1.75 -16.21 8.59
C PRO A 234 1.79 -15.07 9.61
N ALA A 235 2.83 -14.23 9.58
CA ALA A 235 2.96 -12.99 10.35
C ALA A 235 1.88 -11.95 10.04
N GLY A 236 1.13 -12.09 8.94
CA GLY A 236 0.08 -11.16 8.57
C GLY A 236 0.51 -10.12 7.54
N HIS A 237 1.38 -10.49 6.60
CA HIS A 237 1.78 -9.60 5.52
C HIS A 237 1.96 -10.31 4.19
N TRP A 238 1.95 -9.51 3.12
CA TRP A 238 2.08 -9.99 1.75
C TRP A 238 3.55 -10.08 1.35
N MET A 239 3.91 -11.21 0.74
CA MET A 239 5.26 -11.46 0.24
C MET A 239 5.41 -10.75 -1.10
N GLU A 240 5.89 -9.52 -1.05
CA GLU A 240 6.25 -8.76 -2.24
C GLU A 240 7.49 -9.35 -2.90
N ARG A 241 7.89 -8.71 -4.00
CA ARG A 241 9.06 -9.08 -4.78
C ARG A 241 10.24 -9.53 -3.92
N GLY A 242 10.82 -10.68 -4.31
CA GLY A 242 11.99 -11.25 -3.65
C GLY A 242 11.70 -11.87 -2.29
N GLY A 243 10.43 -12.07 -1.94
CA GLY A 243 10.01 -12.53 -0.61
C GLY A 243 10.13 -11.45 0.46
N GLY A 244 10.16 -10.18 0.07
CA GLY A 244 10.24 -9.06 1.01
C GLY A 244 8.86 -8.59 1.48
N LEU A 245 8.82 -7.98 2.65
CA LEU A 245 7.62 -7.31 3.17
C LEU A 245 7.51 -5.90 2.58
N ASP A 246 6.30 -5.39 2.30
CA ASP A 246 6.05 -3.94 2.17
C ASP A 246 4.69 -3.58 2.76
N VAL A 247 4.68 -3.04 3.99
CA VAL A 247 3.41 -2.66 4.64
C VAL A 247 2.78 -1.41 4.02
N GLY A 248 3.54 -0.66 3.21
CA GLY A 248 3.06 0.50 2.49
C GLY A 248 2.24 0.12 1.26
N TYR A 249 2.83 -0.68 0.36
CA TYR A 249 2.16 -1.23 -0.83
C TYR A 249 1.14 -2.31 -0.47
N GLY A 250 1.40 -3.10 0.57
CA GLY A 250 0.49 -4.14 1.06
C GLY A 250 -0.93 -3.65 1.34
N GLY A 251 -1.14 -2.35 1.55
CA GLY A 251 -2.48 -1.78 1.65
C GLY A 251 -3.36 -1.99 0.39
N SER A 252 -2.76 -2.08 -0.79
CA SER A 252 -3.47 -2.44 -2.03
C SER A 252 -3.89 -3.91 -2.04
N ALA A 253 -3.05 -4.82 -1.54
CA ALA A 253 -3.40 -6.22 -1.34
C ALA A 253 -4.51 -6.36 -0.29
N ASP A 254 -4.38 -5.67 0.84
CA ASP A 254 -5.40 -5.60 1.90
C ASP A 254 -6.75 -5.17 1.33
N ARG A 255 -6.76 -4.25 0.37
CA ARG A 255 -8.00 -3.79 -0.29
C ARG A 255 -8.70 -4.93 -1.02
N TYR A 256 -7.96 -5.72 -1.80
CA TYR A 256 -8.56 -6.81 -2.56
C TYR A 256 -8.99 -7.98 -1.66
N VAL A 257 -8.21 -8.32 -0.63
CA VAL A 257 -8.65 -9.37 0.31
C VAL A 257 -9.87 -8.93 1.12
N THR A 258 -9.97 -7.65 1.50
CA THR A 258 -11.17 -7.10 2.16
C THR A 258 -12.38 -7.23 1.25
N TRP A 259 -12.20 -6.92 -0.03
CA TRP A 259 -13.25 -7.10 -1.02
C TRP A 259 -13.68 -8.57 -1.13
N ALA A 260 -12.73 -9.50 -1.27
CA ALA A 260 -13.02 -10.94 -1.27
C ALA A 260 -13.77 -11.37 0.00
N ALA A 261 -13.31 -10.94 1.17
CA ALA A 261 -13.89 -11.29 2.46
C ALA A 261 -15.32 -10.78 2.65
N LEU A 262 -15.68 -9.62 2.07
CA LEU A 262 -17.04 -9.10 2.11
C LEU A 262 -17.96 -9.75 1.08
N MET A 263 -17.45 -10.09 -0.11
CA MET A 263 -18.29 -10.57 -1.21
C MET A 263 -18.45 -12.10 -1.27
N THR A 264 -17.65 -12.85 -0.51
CA THR A 264 -17.59 -14.31 -0.54
C THR A 264 -17.73 -14.92 0.86
N ASP A 265 -17.99 -16.23 0.90
CA ASP A 265 -17.92 -17.04 2.12
C ASP A 265 -16.53 -17.66 2.35
N TRP A 266 -15.49 -17.15 1.68
CA TRP A 266 -14.13 -17.66 1.82
C TRP A 266 -13.56 -17.33 3.20
N SER A 267 -13.59 -18.30 4.12
CA SER A 267 -13.09 -18.11 5.50
C SER A 267 -11.66 -17.62 5.54
N PHE A 268 -10.80 -18.16 4.66
CA PHE A 268 -9.41 -17.76 4.54
C PHE A 268 -9.27 -16.26 4.22
N ALA A 269 -10.16 -15.65 3.43
CA ALA A 269 -10.07 -14.22 3.14
C ALA A 269 -10.33 -13.37 4.40
N LYS A 270 -11.30 -13.76 5.23
CA LYS A 270 -11.61 -13.10 6.51
C LYS A 270 -10.46 -13.27 7.52
N GLU A 271 -9.91 -14.47 7.62
CA GLU A 271 -8.73 -14.76 8.45
C GLU A 271 -7.51 -13.93 8.03
N ASN A 272 -7.31 -13.73 6.73
CA ASN A 272 -6.24 -12.88 6.23
C ASN A 272 -6.45 -11.40 6.61
N VAL A 273 -7.66 -10.87 6.45
CA VAL A 273 -8.00 -9.49 6.87
C VAL A 273 -7.71 -9.28 8.36
N GLU A 274 -8.12 -10.23 9.20
CA GLU A 274 -7.80 -10.23 10.63
C GLU A 274 -6.28 -10.16 10.87
N ARG A 275 -5.50 -11.06 10.24
CA ARG A 275 -4.05 -11.13 10.42
C ARG A 275 -3.34 -9.86 9.95
N THR A 276 -3.71 -9.31 8.79
CA THR A 276 -3.07 -8.09 8.29
C THR A 276 -3.46 -6.87 9.11
N CYS A 277 -4.71 -6.76 9.56
CA CYS A 277 -5.13 -5.67 10.45
C CYS A 277 -4.43 -5.76 11.80
N ARG A 278 -4.28 -6.97 12.36
CA ARG A 278 -3.56 -7.19 13.61
C ARG A 278 -2.09 -6.79 13.47
N LEU A 279 -1.37 -7.25 12.45
CA LEU A 279 0.03 -6.80 12.27
C LEU A 279 0.11 -5.28 12.08
N ARG A 280 -0.74 -4.71 11.21
CA ARG A 280 -0.77 -3.27 10.94
C ARG A 280 -1.00 -2.44 12.21
N SER A 281 -1.91 -2.87 13.10
CA SER A 281 -2.18 -2.18 14.37
C SER A 281 -0.98 -2.22 15.31
N HIS A 282 -0.23 -3.32 15.33
CA HIS A 282 0.99 -3.48 16.14
C HIS A 282 2.23 -2.83 15.52
N LEU A 283 2.17 -2.40 14.26
CA LEU A 283 3.19 -1.58 13.61
C LEU A 283 2.83 -0.09 13.56
N THR A 284 1.75 0.31 14.23
CA THR A 284 1.27 1.70 14.28
C THR A 284 1.25 2.19 15.73
N MET A 285 1.92 3.31 15.98
CA MET A 285 1.97 3.96 17.29
C MET A 285 1.36 5.36 17.18
N ARG A 286 0.79 5.90 18.27
CA ARG A 286 0.28 7.27 18.31
C ARG A 286 1.18 8.15 19.17
N ASP A 287 1.66 9.24 18.62
CA ASP A 287 2.40 10.27 19.35
C ASP A 287 1.44 11.15 20.20
N PRO A 288 1.93 11.86 21.24
CA PRO A 288 1.13 12.78 22.06
C PRO A 288 0.30 13.83 21.30
N ASP A 289 0.76 14.28 20.13
CA ASP A 289 0.02 15.21 19.26
C ASP A 289 -1.07 14.54 18.42
N GLY A 290 -1.32 13.24 18.65
CA GLY A 290 -2.29 12.42 17.94
C GLY A 290 -1.80 11.88 16.60
N PHE A 291 -0.57 12.22 16.17
CA PHE A 291 0.02 11.73 14.93
C PHE A 291 0.29 10.23 15.01
N LEU A 292 -0.13 9.48 14.00
CA LEU A 292 0.24 8.08 13.87
C LEU A 292 1.63 7.97 13.24
N SER A 293 2.48 7.09 13.77
CA SER A 293 3.84 6.81 13.31
C SER A 293 4.10 5.29 13.27
N GLY A 294 5.26 4.86 12.77
CA GLY A 294 5.61 3.44 12.64
C GLY A 294 6.87 3.17 11.80
N PRO A 295 7.58 2.06 12.01
CA PRO A 295 8.77 1.73 11.23
C PRO A 295 8.43 1.42 9.76
N SER A 296 9.43 1.57 8.89
CA SER A 296 9.30 1.26 7.46
C SER A 296 10.60 0.81 6.78
N HIS A 297 11.73 0.73 7.50
CA HIS A 297 13.03 0.34 6.94
C HIS A 297 13.04 -1.04 6.28
N PHE A 298 12.20 -1.97 6.73
CA PHE A 298 12.07 -3.31 6.16
C PHE A 298 11.27 -3.38 4.86
N ASN A 299 10.54 -2.32 4.48
CA ASN A 299 9.68 -2.35 3.30
C ASN A 299 10.48 -2.55 2.02
N SER A 300 10.03 -3.38 1.09
CA SER A 300 10.77 -3.70 -0.13
C SER A 300 10.82 -2.56 -1.15
N ARG A 301 9.82 -1.67 -1.19
CA ARG A 301 9.71 -0.63 -2.23
C ARG A 301 9.50 0.79 -1.70
N ILE A 302 8.62 1.03 -0.73
CA ILE A 302 8.33 2.41 -0.26
C ILE A 302 8.53 2.58 1.23
N GLY A 303 9.09 3.72 1.64
CA GLY A 303 9.25 4.14 3.03
C GLY A 303 7.96 4.51 3.77
N ARG A 304 6.80 3.94 3.37
CA ARG A 304 5.53 4.20 4.04
C ARG A 304 5.33 3.28 5.25
N PRO A 305 5.07 3.82 6.44
CA PRO A 305 4.67 3.00 7.57
C PRO A 305 3.27 2.42 7.37
N ALA A 306 2.94 1.39 8.15
CA ALA A 306 1.73 0.59 8.00
C ALA A 306 0.42 1.42 8.05
N PHE A 307 0.38 2.52 8.82
CA PHE A 307 -0.80 3.38 8.91
C PHE A 307 -1.06 4.23 7.65
N VAL A 308 -0.02 4.53 6.84
CA VAL A 308 -0.14 5.28 5.56
C VAL A 308 -0.17 4.33 4.35
N ASN A 309 -0.53 3.07 4.57
CA ASN A 309 -0.62 2.12 3.48
C ASN A 309 -1.57 2.59 2.37
N GLN A 310 -1.40 2.06 1.17
CA GLN A 310 -2.21 2.47 0.02
C GLN A 310 -3.69 2.08 0.22
N SER A 311 -4.60 2.87 -0.38
CA SER A 311 -6.07 2.68 -0.38
C SER A 311 -6.86 3.13 0.87
N SER A 312 -7.12 4.44 0.97
CA SER A 312 -7.71 5.14 2.13
C SER A 312 -9.14 4.77 2.53
N ALA A 313 -9.87 4.00 1.73
CA ALA A 313 -11.28 3.69 2.00
C ALA A 313 -11.54 2.22 2.33
N ARG A 314 -10.47 1.42 2.40
CA ARG A 314 -10.52 0.03 2.83
C ARG A 314 -10.88 -0.09 4.31
N ASP A 315 -10.41 0.83 5.15
CA ASP A 315 -10.46 0.69 6.61
C ASP A 315 -11.89 0.52 7.15
N LEU A 316 -12.88 1.17 6.51
CA LEU A 316 -14.30 0.96 6.83
C LEU A 316 -14.78 -0.45 6.49
N GLY A 317 -14.34 -1.00 5.35
CA GLY A 317 -14.68 -2.37 4.95
C GLY A 317 -13.98 -3.43 5.81
N THR A 318 -12.73 -3.19 6.24
CA THR A 318 -12.03 -4.10 7.17
C THR A 318 -12.69 -4.10 8.55
N ALA A 319 -13.17 -2.95 9.03
CA ALA A 319 -13.88 -2.86 10.30
C ALA A 319 -15.27 -3.53 10.29
N MET A 320 -15.81 -3.88 9.10
CA MET A 320 -17.00 -4.75 8.99
C MET A 320 -16.66 -6.23 9.16
N ILE A 321 -15.37 -6.59 9.13
CA ILE A 321 -14.89 -7.98 9.20
C ILE A 321 -14.22 -8.26 10.55
N THR A 322 -13.42 -7.31 11.05
CA THR A 322 -12.59 -7.48 12.24
C THR A 322 -12.51 -6.21 13.09
N ASP A 323 -12.51 -6.38 14.41
CA ASP A 323 -12.30 -5.31 15.38
C ASP A 323 -10.86 -4.80 15.41
N GLU A 324 -9.88 -5.59 14.95
CA GLU A 324 -8.48 -5.15 14.86
C GLU A 324 -8.31 -3.96 13.92
N ALA A 325 -9.27 -3.74 13.01
CA ALA A 325 -9.29 -2.58 12.12
C ALA A 325 -9.95 -1.33 12.73
N ALA A 326 -10.66 -1.47 13.86
CA ALA A 326 -11.49 -0.39 14.41
C ALA A 326 -10.67 0.85 14.79
N CYS A 327 -9.42 0.69 15.23
CA CYS A 327 -8.52 1.81 15.57
C CYS A 327 -8.11 2.68 14.37
N PHE A 328 -8.36 2.24 13.13
CA PHE A 328 -8.11 3.00 11.91
C PHE A 328 -9.35 3.73 11.39
N VAL A 329 -10.52 3.42 11.95
CA VAL A 329 -11.79 4.02 11.53
C VAL A 329 -12.10 5.21 12.43
N LYS A 330 -12.17 6.40 11.84
CA LYS A 330 -12.80 7.53 12.50
C LYS A 330 -14.31 7.28 12.54
N VAL A 331 -14.85 7.05 13.75
CA VAL A 331 -16.29 6.94 13.94
C VAL A 331 -16.95 8.26 13.50
N PRO A 332 -17.92 8.22 12.57
CA PRO A 332 -18.56 9.44 12.12
C PRO A 332 -19.35 10.13 13.23
N THR A 333 -19.36 11.45 13.18
CA THR A 333 -20.26 12.28 13.98
C THR A 333 -21.72 12.14 13.49
N GLU A 334 -22.69 12.50 14.34
CA GLU A 334 -24.11 12.53 13.96
C GLU A 334 -24.36 13.49 12.78
N GLU A 335 -23.65 14.61 12.71
CA GLU A 335 -23.69 15.54 11.58
C GLU A 335 -23.15 14.90 10.29
N GLU A 336 -22.03 14.18 10.37
CA GLU A 336 -21.47 13.47 9.21
C GLU A 336 -22.42 12.37 8.70
N LEU A 337 -23.09 11.65 9.60
CA LEU A 337 -24.09 10.63 9.26
C LEU A 337 -25.33 11.25 8.61
N SER A 338 -25.95 12.24 9.26
CA SER A 338 -27.14 12.91 8.77
C SER A 338 -26.88 13.63 7.43
N GLY A 339 -25.69 14.21 7.26
CA GLY A 339 -25.26 14.87 6.03
C GLY A 339 -24.77 13.95 4.91
N ALA A 340 -24.55 12.65 5.17
CA ALA A 340 -23.91 11.74 4.22
C ALA A 340 -24.68 11.60 2.91
N LEU A 341 -26.00 11.42 2.99
CA LEU A 341 -26.87 11.30 1.82
C LEU A 341 -26.87 12.59 1.00
N ALA A 342 -27.05 13.75 1.64
CA ALA A 342 -27.03 15.05 0.98
C ALA A 342 -25.70 15.32 0.27
N ASN A 343 -24.58 14.98 0.93
CA ASN A 343 -23.25 15.07 0.33
C ASN A 343 -23.12 14.15 -0.90
N ARG A 344 -23.61 12.91 -0.84
CA ARG A 344 -23.57 11.99 -1.99
C ARG A 344 -24.43 12.46 -3.16
N VAL A 345 -25.65 12.95 -2.88
CA VAL A 345 -26.53 13.57 -3.89
C VAL A 345 -25.86 14.78 -4.54
N LYS A 346 -25.25 15.67 -3.74
CA LYS A 346 -24.48 16.83 -4.22
C LYS A 346 -23.36 16.40 -5.16
N TRP A 347 -22.58 15.38 -4.79
CA TRP A 347 -21.50 14.87 -5.64
C TRP A 347 -21.98 14.21 -6.92
N PHE A 348 -23.06 13.43 -6.90
CA PHE A 348 -23.63 12.88 -8.14
C PHE A 348 -24.17 13.98 -9.06
N ASN A 349 -24.90 14.95 -8.52
CA ASN A 349 -25.36 16.10 -9.29
C ASN A 349 -24.20 16.91 -9.88
N PHE A 350 -23.10 17.07 -9.13
CA PHE A 350 -21.87 17.68 -9.64
C PHE A 350 -21.29 16.88 -10.80
N GLN A 351 -21.13 15.56 -10.64
CA GLN A 351 -20.64 14.68 -11.69
C GLN A 351 -21.53 14.74 -12.94
N ILE A 352 -22.85 14.74 -12.77
CA ILE A 352 -23.84 14.90 -13.86
C ILE A 352 -23.68 16.21 -14.62
N ARG A 353 -23.15 17.28 -14.00
CA ARG A 353 -22.96 18.56 -14.69
C ARG A 353 -21.59 18.71 -15.36
N GLN A 354 -20.62 17.84 -15.07
CA GLN A 354 -19.27 17.96 -15.60
C GLN A 354 -19.04 17.01 -16.77
N ASN A 355 -18.90 17.55 -17.97
CA ASN A 355 -18.44 16.81 -19.15
C ASN A 355 -16.90 16.68 -19.17
N GLN A 356 -16.31 16.05 -20.18
CA GLN A 356 -14.85 15.94 -20.28
C GLN A 356 -14.23 17.33 -20.48
N VAL A 357 -13.06 17.58 -19.90
CA VAL A 357 -12.29 18.81 -20.16
C VAL A 357 -11.87 18.83 -21.62
N ARG A 358 -12.11 19.95 -22.30
CA ARG A 358 -11.67 20.21 -23.68
C ARG A 358 -10.13 20.26 -23.75
N PRO A 359 -9.46 19.28 -24.37
CA PRO A 359 -8.00 19.25 -24.42
C PRO A 359 -7.43 20.42 -25.25
N ASP A 360 -8.20 20.88 -26.23
CA ASP A 360 -7.90 22.02 -27.12
C ASP A 360 -7.93 23.38 -26.39
N LEU A 361 -8.49 23.43 -25.18
CA LEU A 361 -8.49 24.62 -24.32
C LEU A 361 -7.39 24.59 -23.24
N LEU A 362 -6.53 23.56 -23.22
CA LEU A 362 -5.40 23.44 -22.28
C LEU A 362 -4.19 24.29 -22.71
N GLY A 363 -4.43 25.56 -23.08
CA GLY A 363 -3.40 26.58 -23.30
C GLY A 363 -3.32 27.55 -22.13
N GLY A 364 -2.35 27.34 -21.22
CA GLY A 364 -1.97 28.30 -20.16
C GLY A 364 -2.50 27.96 -18.76
N LYS A 365 -1.56 27.73 -17.82
CA LYS A 365 -1.78 27.29 -16.42
C LYS A 365 -2.60 28.25 -15.52
N THR A 366 -3.23 29.29 -16.04
CA THR A 366 -3.87 30.34 -15.22
C THR A 366 -5.26 30.80 -15.68
N SER A 367 -5.87 30.24 -16.73
CA SER A 367 -7.20 30.72 -17.14
C SER A 367 -8.34 29.97 -16.42
N ALA A 368 -9.30 30.74 -15.89
CA ALA A 368 -10.58 30.25 -15.36
C ALA A 368 -11.54 29.70 -16.45
N ARG A 369 -11.00 29.34 -17.63
CA ARG A 369 -11.74 28.78 -18.78
C ARG A 369 -11.36 27.33 -19.04
N THR A 370 -11.47 26.46 -18.03
CA THR A 370 -11.56 25.02 -18.30
C THR A 370 -12.93 24.72 -18.90
N GLY A 371 -13.07 24.92 -20.21
CA GLY A 371 -14.29 24.56 -20.92
C GLY A 371 -14.48 23.05 -20.87
N TYR A 372 -15.56 22.59 -20.27
CA TYR A 372 -16.03 21.22 -20.46
C TYR A 372 -16.71 21.15 -21.84
N TRP A 373 -16.67 19.99 -22.51
CA TRP A 373 -17.44 19.78 -23.74
C TRP A 373 -18.94 20.04 -23.48
N ALA A 374 -19.69 20.58 -24.44
CA ALA A 374 -21.16 20.54 -24.36
C ALA A 374 -21.65 19.09 -24.52
N ASN A 375 -22.88 18.77 -24.12
CA ASN A 375 -23.39 17.38 -24.20
C ASN A 375 -23.42 16.90 -25.66
N GLU A 376 -23.88 17.76 -26.56
CA GLU A 376 -23.92 17.61 -28.01
C GLU A 376 -22.53 17.53 -28.64
N ASP A 377 -21.50 18.01 -27.95
CA ASP A 377 -20.10 17.98 -28.39
C ASP A 377 -19.32 16.79 -27.82
N LEU A 378 -19.94 15.98 -26.96
CA LEU A 378 -19.31 14.75 -26.49
C LEU A 378 -19.01 13.84 -27.69
N ARG A 379 -17.78 13.33 -27.71
CA ARG A 379 -17.32 12.35 -28.69
C ARG A 379 -16.82 11.13 -27.93
N GLY A 380 -16.98 9.96 -28.53
CA GLY A 380 -16.21 8.80 -28.09
C GLY A 380 -14.74 8.99 -28.46
N GLN A 381 -13.88 8.16 -27.90
CA GLN A 381 -12.46 8.19 -28.22
C GLN A 381 -12.14 7.05 -29.16
N THR A 382 -11.44 7.36 -30.26
CA THR A 382 -10.88 6.31 -31.12
C THR A 382 -9.99 5.43 -30.26
N TRP A 383 -10.23 4.13 -30.33
CA TRP A 383 -9.40 3.15 -29.67
C TRP A 383 -7.96 3.31 -30.15
N THR A 384 -7.03 3.26 -29.22
CA THR A 384 -5.60 3.08 -29.47
C THR A 384 -5.27 1.74 -28.83
N TRP A 385 -4.37 0.89 -29.36
CA TRP A 385 -4.02 -0.41 -28.74
C TRP A 385 -3.32 -0.21 -27.40
N ARG A 386 -4.12 0.22 -26.45
CA ARG A 386 -3.79 0.61 -25.11
C ARG A 386 -5.05 0.32 -24.34
N LEU A 387 -4.92 -0.71 -23.53
CA LEU A 387 -6.00 -1.32 -22.78
C LEU A 387 -6.74 -0.34 -21.86
N TRP A 388 -6.04 0.70 -21.39
CA TRP A 388 -6.59 1.81 -20.61
C TRP A 388 -5.76 3.09 -20.78
N GLN A 389 -6.44 4.23 -20.92
CA GLN A 389 -5.77 5.55 -20.85
C GLN A 389 -5.40 5.97 -19.42
N THR A 390 -5.83 5.23 -18.39
CA THR A 390 -5.49 5.49 -16.99
C THR A 390 -4.97 4.23 -16.31
N TYR A 391 -3.66 4.20 -16.02
CA TYR A 391 -2.97 3.16 -15.25
C TYR A 391 -3.35 3.12 -13.75
N ASN A 392 -4.32 3.91 -13.30
CA ASN A 392 -4.51 4.18 -11.89
C ASN A 392 -5.72 3.44 -11.34
N PHE A 393 -5.46 2.26 -10.76
CA PHE A 393 -6.21 1.56 -9.71
C PHE A 393 -7.73 1.31 -9.95
N PRO A 394 -8.33 0.30 -9.33
CA PRO A 394 -9.76 0.07 -9.44
C PRO A 394 -10.53 1.23 -8.78
N ILE A 395 -11.06 2.18 -9.56
CA ILE A 395 -11.78 3.36 -9.03
C ILE A 395 -13.30 3.23 -9.22
N GLY A 396 -13.77 2.21 -9.94
CA GLY A 396 -15.18 2.10 -10.33
C GLY A 396 -16.11 1.46 -9.30
N ILE A 397 -15.61 0.56 -8.45
CA ILE A 397 -16.45 -0.25 -7.55
C ILE A 397 -16.19 0.11 -6.09
N ASN A 398 -17.25 0.59 -5.42
CA ASN A 398 -17.27 0.80 -3.97
C ASN A 398 -17.67 -0.51 -3.28
N PHE A 399 -16.70 -1.41 -3.10
CA PHE A 399 -16.98 -2.76 -2.60
C PHE A 399 -17.52 -2.75 -1.16
N ALA A 400 -17.07 -1.84 -0.29
CA ALA A 400 -17.56 -1.76 1.09
C ALA A 400 -19.04 -1.32 1.15
N HIS A 401 -19.49 -0.47 0.22
CA HIS A 401 -20.92 -0.12 0.10
C HIS A 401 -21.73 -1.22 -0.61
N GLN A 402 -21.15 -1.85 -1.65
CA GLN A 402 -21.83 -2.89 -2.43
C GLN A 402 -22.08 -4.15 -1.59
N PHE A 403 -21.09 -4.56 -0.81
CA PHE A 403 -21.11 -5.74 0.06
C PHE A 403 -21.14 -5.35 1.54
N TYR A 404 -21.83 -4.24 1.82
CA TYR A 404 -22.06 -3.74 3.16
C TYR A 404 -22.69 -4.82 4.04
N GLN A 405 -22.15 -5.01 5.25
CA GLN A 405 -22.66 -5.97 6.22
C GLN A 405 -23.68 -5.28 7.14
N ASP A 406 -24.89 -5.79 7.18
CA ASP A 406 -25.93 -5.27 8.08
C ASP A 406 -25.49 -5.42 9.54
N GLY A 407 -25.68 -4.35 10.33
CA GLY A 407 -25.26 -4.28 11.72
C GLY A 407 -23.86 -3.67 11.91
N ALA A 408 -23.15 -3.33 10.84
CA ALA A 408 -21.82 -2.72 10.92
C ALA A 408 -21.84 -1.37 11.66
N TRP A 409 -22.87 -0.54 11.48
CA TRP A 409 -23.00 0.70 12.25
C TRP A 409 -23.29 0.41 13.71
N THR A 410 -24.27 -0.46 13.97
CA THR A 410 -24.66 -0.85 15.34
C THR A 410 -23.45 -1.36 16.13
N HIS A 411 -22.61 -2.18 15.51
CA HIS A 411 -21.39 -2.71 16.11
C HIS A 411 -20.35 -1.61 16.39
N LEU A 412 -20.03 -0.78 15.38
CA LEU A 412 -19.06 0.31 15.53
C LEU A 412 -19.51 1.34 16.59
N ASP A 413 -20.80 1.66 16.61
CA ASP A 413 -21.39 2.54 17.60
C ASP A 413 -21.37 1.91 19.00
N GLY A 414 -21.61 0.61 19.11
CA GLY A 414 -21.44 -0.15 20.35
C GLY A 414 -20.01 -0.09 20.90
N LEU A 415 -18.99 -0.21 20.04
CA LEU A 415 -17.58 -0.02 20.42
C LEU A 415 -17.33 1.41 20.93
N ARG A 416 -17.92 2.43 20.29
CA ARG A 416 -17.82 3.82 20.74
C ARG A 416 -18.50 4.03 22.09
N ALA A 417 -19.75 3.60 22.22
CA ALA A 417 -20.56 3.81 23.41
C ALA A 417 -19.99 3.11 24.64
N SER A 418 -19.37 1.94 24.45
CA SER A 418 -18.68 1.20 25.52
C SER A 418 -17.28 1.71 25.86
N GLY A 419 -16.76 2.70 25.12
CA GLY A 419 -15.38 3.17 25.28
C GLY A 419 -14.36 2.06 24.97
N SER A 420 -14.67 1.17 24.02
CA SER A 420 -13.89 -0.03 23.75
C SER A 420 -12.43 0.28 23.43
N PRO A 421 -11.46 -0.45 24.03
CA PRO A 421 -10.04 -0.29 23.71
C PRO A 421 -9.70 -0.63 22.25
N MET A 422 -10.60 -1.31 21.52
CA MET A 422 -10.39 -1.62 20.10
C MET A 422 -10.37 -0.38 19.20
N LEU A 423 -10.94 0.75 19.65
CA LEU A 423 -10.84 2.04 18.95
C LEU A 423 -9.47 2.71 19.11
N LYS A 424 -8.58 2.14 19.94
CA LYS A 424 -7.21 2.61 20.16
C LYS A 424 -6.21 1.62 19.56
N THR A 425 -5.04 2.12 19.16
CA THR A 425 -3.94 1.23 18.77
C THR A 425 -3.52 0.36 19.97
N PRO A 426 -2.94 -0.84 19.77
CA PRO A 426 -2.52 -1.72 20.87
C PRO A 426 -1.65 -1.02 21.93
N PHE A 427 -0.79 -0.07 21.53
CA PHE A 427 0.07 0.70 22.44
C PHE A 427 -0.68 1.69 23.34
N GLU A 428 -1.90 2.08 22.97
CA GLU A 428 -2.77 3.01 23.70
C GLU A 428 -3.81 2.29 24.58
N ARG A 429 -3.88 0.96 24.54
CA ARG A 429 -4.78 0.14 25.39
C ARG A 429 -4.22 0.07 26.80
N ASP A 430 -4.90 -0.56 27.75
CA ASP A 430 -4.37 -0.79 29.12
C ASP A 430 -3.94 -2.26 29.29
N GLU A 431 -3.17 -2.78 28.33
CA GLU A 431 -2.72 -4.18 28.27
C GLU A 431 -1.21 -4.22 28.04
N ASN A 432 -0.47 -4.90 28.92
CA ASN A 432 0.92 -5.29 28.68
C ASN A 432 0.98 -6.56 27.85
N PHE A 433 1.83 -6.58 26.82
CA PHE A 433 1.93 -7.73 25.93
C PHE A 433 3.34 -7.90 25.36
N VAL A 434 3.67 -9.14 25.00
CA VAL A 434 4.77 -9.50 24.10
C VAL A 434 4.16 -10.40 23.03
N ARG A 435 4.03 -9.90 21.81
CA ARG A 435 3.37 -10.57 20.69
C ARG A 435 4.37 -10.86 19.58
N ARG A 436 4.30 -12.08 19.05
CA ARG A 436 5.12 -12.51 17.91
C ARG A 436 4.26 -12.60 16.66
N PHE A 437 4.79 -12.09 15.55
CA PHE A 437 4.19 -12.19 14.24
C PHE A 437 5.11 -13.04 13.36
N GLY A 438 4.91 -14.35 13.43
CA GLY A 438 5.76 -15.34 12.78
C GLY A 438 7.23 -15.16 13.18
N HIS A 439 8.10 -15.15 12.17
CA HIS A 439 9.53 -14.82 12.32
C HIS A 439 9.84 -13.36 11.96
N SER A 440 8.84 -12.57 11.56
CA SER A 440 9.05 -11.22 11.04
C SER A 440 9.16 -10.18 12.14
N PHE A 441 8.33 -10.26 13.18
CA PHE A 441 8.30 -9.27 14.24
C PHE A 441 8.10 -9.84 15.63
N VAL A 442 8.71 -9.14 16.59
CA VAL A 442 8.32 -9.20 18.00
C VAL A 442 7.92 -7.79 18.42
N VAL A 443 6.70 -7.64 18.91
CA VAL A 443 6.14 -6.37 19.35
C VAL A 443 5.77 -6.49 20.82
N ALA A 444 6.21 -5.55 21.64
CA ALA A 444 5.88 -5.53 23.04
C ALA A 444 5.43 -4.16 23.51
N ARG A 445 4.62 -4.18 24.55
CA ARG A 445 4.21 -3.00 25.31
C ARG A 445 4.27 -3.35 26.80
N HIS A 446 4.88 -2.44 27.55
CA HIS A 446 4.77 -2.31 29.01
C HIS A 446 4.16 -0.95 29.38
N ASP A 447 3.83 -0.72 30.65
CA ASP A 447 3.12 0.50 31.09
C ASP A 447 3.84 1.79 30.66
N GLY A 448 5.18 1.79 30.68
CA GLY A 448 6.00 2.95 30.32
C GLY A 448 6.52 3.00 28.89
N TYR A 449 6.45 1.91 28.12
CA TYR A 449 7.06 1.89 26.79
C TYR A 449 6.49 0.83 25.84
N GLY A 450 6.69 1.06 24.55
CA GLY A 450 6.42 0.13 23.46
C GLY A 450 7.67 -0.09 22.62
N VAL A 451 7.84 -1.32 22.14
CA VAL A 451 8.96 -1.73 21.29
C VAL A 451 8.47 -2.55 20.09
N ILE A 452 9.06 -2.27 18.93
CA ILE A 452 8.91 -3.10 17.73
C ILE A 452 10.30 -3.59 17.33
N LEU A 453 10.46 -4.91 17.24
CA LEU A 453 11.66 -5.56 16.72
C LEU A 453 11.33 -6.18 15.36
N HIS A 454 12.12 -5.87 14.33
CA HIS A 454 12.05 -6.55 13.04
C HIS A 454 13.13 -7.63 13.03
N THR A 455 12.71 -8.88 12.96
CA THR A 455 13.56 -10.08 12.98
C THR A 455 13.50 -10.85 11.67
N GLY A 456 12.61 -10.44 10.76
CA GLY A 456 12.32 -11.13 9.52
C GLY A 456 13.38 -10.96 8.44
N ALA A 457 13.19 -11.75 7.39
CA ALA A 457 13.90 -11.55 6.14
C ALA A 457 13.41 -10.30 5.40
N VAL A 458 14.28 -9.74 4.56
CA VAL A 458 13.92 -8.74 3.55
C VAL A 458 14.02 -9.33 2.16
N GLY A 459 13.54 -8.61 1.15
CA GLY A 459 13.46 -9.16 -0.20
C GLY A 459 14.84 -9.42 -0.81
N GLN A 460 15.00 -10.59 -1.44
CA GLN A 460 16.16 -10.97 -2.22
C GLN A 460 15.84 -10.92 -3.71
N GLN A 461 16.70 -10.27 -4.49
CA GLN A 461 16.59 -10.32 -5.94
C GLN A 461 17.43 -11.47 -6.50
N LEU A 462 16.81 -12.30 -7.34
CA LEU A 462 17.48 -13.36 -8.07
C LEU A 462 17.48 -12.97 -9.55
N LEU A 463 18.65 -13.00 -10.19
CA LEU A 463 18.77 -12.60 -11.60
C LEU A 463 17.94 -13.49 -12.54
N ASP A 464 17.75 -14.75 -12.14
CA ASP A 464 17.12 -15.79 -12.97
C ASP A 464 15.64 -16.05 -12.61
N ASP A 465 15.02 -15.22 -11.76
CA ASP A 465 13.61 -15.39 -11.36
C ASP A 465 12.58 -14.93 -12.42
N GLY A 466 13.05 -14.33 -13.52
CA GLY A 466 12.19 -13.83 -14.59
C GLY A 466 11.31 -12.63 -14.19
N MET A 467 11.68 -11.90 -13.14
CA MET A 467 10.99 -10.70 -12.64
C MET A 467 11.79 -9.42 -12.96
N THR A 468 11.12 -8.27 -13.04
CA THR A 468 11.72 -6.95 -13.35
C THR A 468 12.77 -6.45 -12.35
N GLN A 469 14.07 -6.66 -12.57
CA GLN A 469 15.10 -6.32 -11.57
C GLN A 469 15.08 -4.84 -11.13
N TYR A 470 15.21 -4.61 -9.84
CA TYR A 470 15.32 -3.30 -9.20
C TYR A 470 16.79 -3.02 -8.87
N PRO A 471 17.21 -1.75 -8.85
CA PRO A 471 18.59 -1.38 -8.63
C PRO A 471 18.95 -1.31 -7.15
N GLY A 472 18.32 -2.06 -6.25
CA GLY A 472 18.68 -1.93 -4.85
C GLY A 472 18.19 -3.10 -3.99
N PRO A 473 18.74 -3.23 -2.78
CA PRO A 473 18.23 -4.17 -1.82
C PRO A 473 16.79 -3.83 -1.45
N LEU A 474 15.98 -4.87 -1.33
CA LEU A 474 14.54 -4.76 -1.11
C LEU A 474 14.22 -4.74 0.39
N GLY A 475 14.80 -3.76 1.09
CA GLY A 475 14.62 -3.50 2.52
C GLY A 475 15.95 -3.42 3.25
N PHE A 476 15.90 -3.05 4.52
CA PHE A 476 16.99 -3.23 5.47
C PHE A 476 16.71 -4.45 6.36
N GLY A 477 17.68 -5.36 6.43
CA GLY A 477 17.62 -6.69 7.02
C GLY A 477 17.12 -6.75 8.47
N GLY A 478 16.71 -7.93 8.92
CA GLY A 478 16.20 -8.15 10.28
C GLY A 478 17.29 -8.11 11.36
N GLY A 479 16.85 -8.25 12.62
CA GLY A 479 17.68 -8.12 13.81
C GLY A 479 17.74 -6.69 14.37
N GLN A 480 16.74 -5.86 14.09
CA GLN A 480 16.77 -4.43 14.36
C GLN A 480 15.73 -4.00 15.39
N LEU A 481 16.11 -3.03 16.22
CA LEU A 481 15.15 -2.20 16.95
C LEU A 481 14.47 -1.29 15.92
N SER A 482 13.24 -1.64 15.58
CA SER A 482 12.46 -0.92 14.56
C SER A 482 11.80 0.32 15.14
N ALA A 483 11.34 0.25 16.38
CA ALA A 483 10.81 1.41 17.08
C ALA A 483 10.92 1.29 18.60
N PHE A 484 11.07 2.44 19.26
CA PHE A 484 10.88 2.62 20.69
C PHE A 484 9.99 3.84 20.93
N TRP A 485 8.97 3.67 21.75
CA TRP A 485 7.89 4.63 21.98
C TRP A 485 7.54 4.69 23.47
N THR A 486 7.20 5.86 23.99
CA THR A 486 6.55 6.00 25.31
C THR A 486 5.29 6.85 25.18
N PRO A 487 4.34 6.77 26.12
CA PRO A 487 3.18 7.65 26.15
C PRO A 487 3.54 9.14 26.14
N GLU A 488 4.63 9.52 26.80
CA GLU A 488 5.06 10.92 26.98
C GLU A 488 5.89 11.45 25.82
N THR A 489 6.73 10.60 25.19
CA THR A 489 7.59 11.02 24.08
C THR A 489 7.00 10.74 22.70
N GLY A 490 6.00 9.87 22.60
CA GLY A 490 5.72 9.21 21.33
C GLY A 490 6.94 8.42 20.84
N SER A 491 7.06 8.22 19.52
CA SER A 491 8.20 7.49 18.93
C SER A 491 9.49 8.32 19.00
N VAL A 492 10.57 7.78 19.56
CA VAL A 492 11.90 8.45 19.60
C VAL A 492 12.97 7.67 18.84
N ILE A 493 12.80 6.37 18.70
CA ILE A 493 13.61 5.53 17.79
C ILE A 493 12.66 5.00 16.73
N GLN A 494 13.03 5.13 15.46
CA GLN A 494 12.20 4.64 14.37
C GLN A 494 13.05 4.31 13.14
N GLY A 495 13.07 3.05 12.74
CA GLY A 495 13.74 2.60 11.55
C GLY A 495 12.97 3.03 10.30
N ARG A 496 13.59 3.81 9.41
CA ARG A 496 12.98 4.34 8.17
C ARG A 496 13.79 3.93 6.94
N ARG A 497 13.19 4.14 5.77
CA ARG A 497 13.89 4.11 4.46
C ARG A 497 13.18 5.06 3.51
N ILE A 498 13.79 5.40 2.38
CA ILE A 498 13.15 6.28 1.39
C ILE A 498 12.27 5.44 0.45
N ALA A 499 12.88 4.74 -0.49
CA ALA A 499 12.21 3.88 -1.47
C ALA A 499 13.22 3.20 -2.40
N VAL A 500 12.73 2.19 -3.11
CA VAL A 500 13.33 1.65 -4.34
C VAL A 500 12.27 1.68 -5.44
N ARG A 501 12.62 2.31 -6.57
CA ARG A 501 11.83 2.34 -7.80
C ARG A 501 12.52 1.50 -8.87
N SER A 502 11.80 1.18 -9.94
CA SER A 502 12.28 0.30 -11.03
C SER A 502 13.64 0.69 -11.61
N ASN A 503 14.04 1.96 -11.49
CA ASN A 503 15.28 2.49 -12.03
C ASN A 503 16.07 3.37 -11.04
N VAL A 504 15.63 3.48 -9.78
CA VAL A 504 16.32 4.31 -8.77
C VAL A 504 16.28 3.64 -7.41
N ASN A 505 17.44 3.47 -6.80
CA ASN A 505 17.59 3.19 -5.38
C ASN A 505 17.88 4.52 -4.65
N TYR A 506 17.07 4.86 -3.66
CA TYR A 506 17.30 6.06 -2.85
C TYR A 506 18.13 5.78 -1.59
N ASP A 507 18.29 4.51 -1.23
CA ASP A 507 19.06 4.06 -0.08
C ASP A 507 20.45 3.61 -0.55
N THR A 508 21.21 4.56 -1.12
CA THR A 508 22.51 4.30 -1.78
C THR A 508 23.60 3.99 -0.77
N LEU A 509 24.60 3.20 -1.20
CA LEU A 509 25.70 2.78 -0.34
C LEU A 509 26.49 3.97 0.25
N GLU A 510 26.64 5.07 -0.49
CA GLU A 510 27.36 6.27 -0.03
C GLU A 510 26.68 6.94 1.16
N SER A 511 25.37 6.72 1.33
CA SER A 511 24.58 7.29 2.43
C SER A 511 24.51 6.38 3.67
N TRP A 512 25.35 5.34 3.76
CA TRP A 512 25.26 4.33 4.82
C TRP A 512 25.28 4.91 6.25
N GLN A 513 26.02 6.00 6.49
CA GLN A 513 26.08 6.67 7.79
C GLN A 513 24.74 7.33 8.17
N GLN A 514 23.92 7.68 7.18
CA GLN A 514 22.65 8.37 7.33
C GLN A 514 21.46 7.40 7.30
N TRP A 515 21.63 6.13 6.92
CA TRP A 515 20.53 5.17 6.92
C TRP A 515 19.89 5.09 8.30
N PRO A 516 18.61 5.41 8.46
CA PRO A 516 17.98 5.46 9.76
C PRO A 516 17.53 4.05 10.15
N VAL A 517 18.50 3.20 10.50
CA VAL A 517 18.31 1.80 10.88
C VAL A 517 19.14 1.43 12.09
N HIS A 518 18.63 0.51 12.91
CA HIS A 518 19.39 -0.03 14.03
C HIS A 518 20.32 -1.15 13.55
N ALA A 519 21.56 -0.80 13.21
CA ALA A 519 22.50 -1.72 12.57
C ALA A 519 23.94 -1.48 13.02
N VAL A 520 24.78 -2.50 12.88
CA VAL A 520 26.22 -2.32 12.88
C VAL A 520 26.63 -1.94 11.47
N SER A 521 27.25 -0.77 11.29
CA SER A 521 27.70 -0.30 9.97
C SER A 521 29.06 0.38 10.04
N GLY A 522 29.82 0.32 8.95
CA GLY A 522 31.21 0.78 8.95
C GLY A 522 31.82 0.90 7.56
N LEU A 523 33.08 1.29 7.55
CA LEU A 523 33.93 1.38 6.36
C LEU A 523 35.26 0.70 6.67
N THR A 524 35.71 -0.20 5.79
CA THR A 524 37.05 -0.78 5.89
C THR A 524 38.12 0.22 5.47
N THR A 525 39.38 -0.04 5.81
CA THR A 525 40.53 0.76 5.32
C THR A 525 40.68 0.68 3.80
N SER A 526 40.20 -0.39 3.17
CA SER A 526 40.12 -0.51 1.71
C SER A 526 38.95 0.27 1.10
N GLY A 527 38.04 0.83 1.91
CA GLY A 527 36.88 1.59 1.46
C GLY A 527 35.66 0.75 1.08
N ALA A 528 35.58 -0.50 1.55
CA ALA A 528 34.36 -1.31 1.46
C ALA A 528 33.43 -0.97 2.62
N VAL A 529 32.13 -0.83 2.34
CA VAL A 529 31.12 -0.63 3.37
C VAL A 529 30.74 -1.98 3.98
N VAL A 530 30.55 -2.00 5.30
CA VAL A 530 30.04 -3.15 6.04
C VAL A 530 28.74 -2.75 6.70
N SER A 531 27.71 -3.61 6.65
CA SER A 531 26.47 -3.33 7.37
C SER A 531 25.65 -4.58 7.69
N SER A 532 25.24 -4.75 8.95
CA SER A 532 24.26 -5.77 9.33
C SER A 532 22.86 -5.47 8.78
N ALA A 533 22.58 -4.23 8.34
CA ALA A 533 21.34 -3.87 7.65
C ALA A 533 21.18 -4.56 6.28
N ARG A 534 22.19 -5.32 5.84
CA ARG A 534 22.19 -6.07 4.57
C ARG A 534 22.09 -7.58 4.76
N ILE A 535 21.93 -8.04 6.00
CA ILE A 535 21.62 -9.45 6.27
C ILE A 535 20.20 -9.73 5.79
N ILE A 536 20.08 -10.34 4.61
CA ILE A 536 18.80 -10.60 3.96
C ILE A 536 17.93 -11.53 4.80
N LYS A 537 18.51 -12.60 5.32
CA LYS A 537 17.83 -13.62 6.12
C LYS A 537 18.63 -13.88 7.38
N PRO A 538 18.34 -13.16 8.48
CA PRO A 538 19.01 -13.41 9.73
C PRO A 538 18.54 -14.74 10.35
N ASP A 539 19.40 -15.32 11.17
CA ASP A 539 19.06 -16.44 12.04
C ASP A 539 18.42 -15.90 13.31
N VAL A 540 17.23 -16.40 13.65
CA VAL A 540 16.50 -15.99 14.85
C VAL A 540 16.41 -17.20 15.77
N ALA A 541 17.03 -17.11 16.95
CA ALA A 541 16.98 -18.21 17.90
C ALA A 541 15.53 -18.41 18.40
N PRO A 542 15.12 -19.66 18.70
CA PRO A 542 13.82 -19.91 19.32
C PRO A 542 13.74 -19.16 20.64
N THR A 543 12.79 -18.25 20.77
CA THR A 543 12.55 -17.57 22.04
C THR A 543 11.77 -18.48 22.99
N PRO A 544 12.07 -18.51 24.31
CA PRO A 544 11.19 -19.12 25.29
C PRO A 544 9.75 -18.59 25.16
N LYS A 545 8.76 -19.46 25.36
CA LYS A 545 7.33 -19.11 25.19
C LYS A 545 6.93 -17.87 25.99
N ASP A 546 7.51 -17.72 27.18
CA ASP A 546 7.18 -16.66 28.15
C ASP A 546 8.26 -15.56 28.24
N GLY A 547 9.27 -15.59 27.35
CA GLY A 547 10.43 -14.72 27.43
C GLY A 547 10.37 -13.50 26.51
N GLY A 548 10.76 -12.34 27.03
CA GLY A 548 11.08 -11.13 26.28
C GLY A 548 12.45 -11.15 25.58
N VAL A 549 13.11 -12.30 25.48
CA VAL A 549 14.50 -12.39 24.98
C VAL A 549 14.55 -12.75 23.49
N VAL A 550 14.98 -11.85 22.62
CA VAL A 550 15.08 -12.12 21.18
C VAL A 550 16.54 -12.12 20.78
N THR A 551 17.04 -13.25 20.28
CA THR A 551 18.42 -13.35 19.76
C THR A 551 18.39 -13.46 18.25
N VAL A 552 19.13 -12.58 17.59
CA VAL A 552 19.26 -12.54 16.14
C VAL A 552 20.72 -12.51 15.75
N SER A 553 21.12 -13.36 14.83
CA SER A 553 22.49 -13.47 14.32
C SER A 553 22.53 -13.54 12.80
N GLY A 554 23.71 -13.37 12.23
CA GLY A 554 23.94 -13.58 10.82
C GLY A 554 25.34 -13.12 10.39
N GLU A 555 25.75 -13.54 9.21
CA GLU A 555 26.99 -13.08 8.59
C GLU A 555 26.74 -11.78 7.83
N ILE A 556 27.54 -10.75 8.07
CA ILE A 556 27.51 -9.52 7.26
C ILE A 556 28.06 -9.88 5.87
N PRO A 557 27.31 -9.61 4.78
CA PRO A 557 27.70 -10.08 3.46
C PRO A 557 29.03 -9.48 3.01
N ALA A 558 29.89 -10.32 2.43
CA ALA A 558 31.21 -9.91 1.92
C ALA A 558 31.12 -8.96 0.70
N VAL A 559 30.00 -9.00 -0.03
CA VAL A 559 29.70 -8.11 -1.14
C VAL A 559 28.28 -7.58 -0.92
N ASP A 560 28.13 -6.26 -0.85
CA ASP A 560 26.82 -5.61 -0.87
C ASP A 560 26.45 -5.22 -2.31
N PHE A 561 25.15 -5.01 -2.53
CA PHE A 561 24.62 -4.43 -3.74
C PHE A 561 25.29 -3.07 -4.02
N GLU A 562 25.61 -2.75 -5.28
CA GLU A 562 26.38 -1.56 -5.71
C GLU A 562 27.85 -1.50 -5.27
N GLN A 563 28.32 -2.39 -4.38
CA GLN A 563 29.69 -2.32 -3.89
C GLN A 563 30.70 -2.88 -4.89
N GLU A 564 31.67 -2.06 -5.31
CA GLU A 564 32.75 -2.50 -6.21
C GLU A 564 33.81 -3.39 -5.50
N LYS A 565 33.93 -3.25 -4.17
CA LYS A 565 34.96 -3.91 -3.35
C LYS A 565 34.36 -5.05 -2.54
N THR A 566 35.14 -6.11 -2.33
CA THR A 566 34.75 -7.23 -1.46
C THR A 566 35.44 -7.12 -0.10
N LEU A 567 34.78 -7.58 0.96
CA LEU A 567 35.41 -7.72 2.27
C LEU A 567 36.53 -8.77 2.21
N SER A 568 37.66 -8.47 2.83
CA SER A 568 38.84 -9.35 2.90
C SER A 568 38.69 -10.52 3.89
N GLY A 569 37.60 -10.54 4.66
CA GLY A 569 37.35 -11.52 5.71
C GLY A 569 35.89 -11.62 6.09
N ARG A 570 35.62 -12.48 7.08
CA ARG A 570 34.29 -12.74 7.62
C ARG A 570 33.98 -11.86 8.83
N ILE A 571 32.73 -11.41 8.91
CA ILE A 571 32.20 -10.67 10.06
C ILE A 571 30.87 -11.31 10.47
N ASP A 572 30.85 -11.90 11.66
CA ASP A 572 29.65 -12.43 12.28
C ASP A 572 29.03 -11.38 13.21
N TYR A 573 27.72 -11.28 13.14
CA TYR A 573 26.90 -10.39 13.95
C TYR A 573 25.97 -11.21 14.83
N ASN A 574 25.84 -10.81 16.10
CA ASN A 574 24.86 -11.34 17.03
C ASN A 574 24.30 -10.21 17.89
N ARG A 575 22.98 -10.18 18.06
CA ARG A 575 22.29 -9.24 18.92
C ARG A 575 21.26 -9.92 19.79
N VAL A 576 21.23 -9.55 21.06
CA VAL A 576 20.25 -10.03 22.05
C VAL A 576 19.44 -8.83 22.54
N PHE A 577 18.13 -8.90 22.38
CA PHE A 577 17.17 -7.99 22.97
C PHE A 577 16.57 -8.66 24.21
N LYS A 578 16.52 -7.97 25.35
CA LYS A 578 15.84 -8.40 26.56
C LYS A 578 14.78 -7.36 26.88
N ILE A 579 13.53 -7.70 26.58
CA ILE A 579 12.34 -6.87 26.87
C ILE A 579 12.00 -7.10 28.35
N GLU A 580 12.23 -6.08 29.17
CA GLU A 580 12.03 -6.07 30.62
C GLU A 580 10.87 -5.14 30.98
N SER A 581 10.32 -5.24 32.19
CA SER A 581 9.15 -4.41 32.57
C SER A 581 9.45 -2.91 32.59
N ASP A 582 10.71 -2.52 32.81
CA ASP A 582 11.18 -1.14 32.98
C ASP A 582 12.03 -0.64 31.82
N GLY A 583 12.25 -1.44 30.77
CA GLY A 583 13.02 -1.02 29.60
C GLY A 583 13.42 -2.14 28.66
N LEU A 584 14.19 -1.79 27.64
CA LEU A 584 14.76 -2.71 26.66
C LEU A 584 16.28 -2.75 26.80
N ARG A 585 16.83 -3.89 27.22
CA ARG A 585 18.27 -4.12 27.20
C ARG A 585 18.70 -4.74 25.88
N ILE A 586 19.78 -4.22 25.31
CA ILE A 586 20.34 -4.64 24.02
C ILE A 586 21.81 -4.96 24.19
N GLU A 587 22.22 -6.11 23.67
CA GLU A 587 23.61 -6.57 23.66
C GLU A 587 23.97 -6.90 22.21
N THR A 588 24.91 -6.16 21.64
CA THR A 588 25.41 -6.39 20.28
C THR A 588 26.85 -6.89 20.36
N THR A 589 27.14 -7.98 19.65
CA THR A 589 28.48 -8.58 19.54
C THR A 589 28.84 -8.75 18.08
N ILE A 590 30.05 -8.33 17.72
CA ILE A 590 30.67 -8.54 16.43
C ILE A 590 31.89 -9.44 16.58
N THR A 591 32.00 -10.45 15.73
CA THR A 591 33.20 -11.29 15.66
C THR A 591 33.79 -11.20 14.27
N SER A 592 35.10 -10.98 14.17
CA SER A 592 35.83 -10.98 12.89
C SER A 592 36.90 -12.06 12.91
N ASP A 593 37.20 -12.62 11.73
CA ASP A 593 38.34 -13.52 11.53
C ASP A 593 39.71 -12.80 11.57
N GLY A 594 39.71 -11.49 11.83
CA GLY A 594 40.92 -10.67 11.95
C GLY A 594 41.51 -10.21 10.62
N LYS A 595 40.86 -10.49 9.48
CA LYS A 595 41.32 -10.06 8.15
C LYS A 595 40.69 -8.76 7.68
N VAL A 596 39.72 -8.24 8.42
CA VAL A 596 39.02 -6.98 8.08
C VAL A 596 39.55 -5.86 8.95
N ASP A 597 40.22 -4.90 8.31
CA ASP A 597 40.67 -3.67 8.97
C ASP A 597 39.60 -2.59 8.81
N PHE A 598 39.10 -2.08 9.93
CA PHE A 598 38.05 -1.05 9.96
C PHE A 598 38.63 0.36 10.06
N ALA A 599 38.31 1.23 9.10
CA ALA A 599 38.49 2.67 9.24
C ALA A 599 37.40 3.24 10.17
N GLU A 600 36.18 2.74 10.02
CA GLU A 600 35.00 3.11 10.79
C GLU A 600 34.16 1.87 11.10
N LEU A 601 33.62 1.77 12.31
CA LEU A 601 32.67 0.72 12.70
C LEU A 601 31.78 1.22 13.83
N TYR A 602 30.47 1.16 13.65
CA TYR A 602 29.51 1.75 14.58
C TYR A 602 28.31 0.85 14.84
N GLU A 603 27.83 0.84 16.08
CA GLU A 603 26.43 0.53 16.38
C GLU A 603 25.61 1.81 16.15
N THR A 604 24.59 1.72 15.30
CA THR A 604 23.80 2.87 14.85
C THR A 604 22.40 2.81 15.45
N LEU A 605 21.90 3.92 16.01
CA LEU A 605 20.53 4.02 16.54
C LEU A 605 19.77 5.15 15.82
N PRO A 606 18.64 4.84 15.15
CA PRO A 606 17.92 5.83 14.34
C PRO A 606 16.97 6.68 15.17
N VAL A 607 17.44 7.82 15.66
CA VAL A 607 16.61 8.76 16.42
C VAL A 607 15.63 9.41 15.45
N PHE A 608 14.34 9.19 15.69
CA PHE A 608 13.27 9.84 14.95
C PHE A 608 13.15 11.28 15.43
N LEU A 609 13.30 12.24 14.51
CA LEU A 609 13.21 13.65 14.83
C LEU A 609 11.75 14.12 14.78
N ARG A 610 11.08 13.91 13.63
CA ARG A 610 9.64 14.19 13.38
C ARG A 610 9.24 13.79 11.97
N GLU A 611 7.94 13.80 11.67
CA GLU A 611 7.44 13.90 10.29
C GLU A 611 7.29 15.37 9.90
N ALA A 612 8.22 15.90 9.11
CA ALA A 612 8.36 17.35 8.91
C ALA A 612 7.18 18.00 8.15
N ARG A 613 6.36 17.23 7.44
CA ARG A 613 5.21 17.72 6.67
C ARG A 613 3.92 17.76 7.50
N ARG A 614 3.74 16.85 8.44
CA ARG A 614 2.51 16.64 9.21
C ARG A 614 2.65 17.11 10.66
N GLN A 615 3.87 17.13 11.19
CA GLN A 615 4.20 17.60 12.54
C GLN A 615 4.97 18.93 12.49
N ILE A 616 4.50 19.88 11.68
CA ILE A 616 5.17 21.19 11.44
C ILE A 616 5.36 21.96 12.76
N LYS A 617 4.39 21.85 13.68
CA LYS A 617 4.39 22.53 14.98
C LYS A 617 5.14 21.78 16.07
N THR A 618 5.49 20.52 15.83
CA THR A 618 6.18 19.67 16.80
C THR A 618 7.68 19.92 16.70
N ALA A 619 8.30 20.20 17.85
CA ALA A 619 9.75 20.31 17.95
C ALA A 619 10.40 18.98 17.55
N PRO A 620 11.51 18.99 16.79
CA PRO A 620 12.31 17.79 16.58
C PRO A 620 12.78 17.22 17.92
N THR A 621 12.92 15.91 18.02
CA THR A 621 13.60 15.25 19.15
C THR A 621 14.99 15.87 19.37
N SER A 622 15.27 16.35 20.57
CA SER A 622 16.61 16.81 20.95
C SER A 622 17.45 15.63 21.44
N ILE A 623 18.72 15.58 21.05
CA ILE A 623 19.67 14.55 21.44
C ILE A 623 20.75 15.18 22.31
N GLU A 624 21.00 14.61 23.48
CA GLU A 624 22.04 15.06 24.41
C GLU A 624 22.92 13.89 24.86
N TRP A 625 24.21 14.14 25.05
CA TRP A 625 25.18 13.25 25.69
C TRP A 625 25.19 13.52 27.19
N GLU A 626 25.21 12.48 28.01
CA GLU A 626 25.49 12.62 29.44
C GLU A 626 26.93 12.19 29.74
N ILE A 627 27.77 13.16 30.06
CA ILE A 627 29.19 12.99 30.39
C ILE A 627 29.39 13.47 31.83
N ASP A 628 29.92 12.61 32.70
CA ASP A 628 30.12 12.90 34.12
C ASP A 628 28.84 13.41 34.82
N GLY A 629 27.68 12.82 34.45
CA GLY A 629 26.36 13.18 34.98
C GLY A 629 25.80 14.50 34.48
N ARG A 630 26.41 15.13 33.46
CA ARG A 630 25.97 16.40 32.89
C ARG A 630 25.46 16.23 31.46
N PRO A 631 24.22 16.65 31.15
CA PRO A 631 23.72 16.65 29.79
C PRO A 631 24.40 17.75 28.96
N MET A 632 24.82 17.39 27.76
CA MET A 632 25.44 18.28 26.76
C MET A 632 24.80 18.04 25.40
N PRO A 633 24.60 19.07 24.56
CA PRO A 633 24.07 18.88 23.21
C PRO A 633 24.91 17.90 22.39
N ALA A 634 24.25 16.97 21.71
CA ALA A 634 24.91 16.02 20.83
C ALA A 634 25.47 16.70 19.57
N THR A 635 26.61 16.23 19.07
CA THR A 635 27.28 16.78 17.87
C THR A 635 27.73 15.66 16.92
N ALA A 636 28.09 16.02 15.69
CA ALA A 636 28.69 15.08 14.72
C ALA A 636 30.16 14.74 15.03
N GLU A 637 30.78 15.44 15.98
CA GLU A 637 32.12 15.17 16.46
C GLU A 637 32.11 14.11 17.57
N PHE A 638 33.20 13.36 17.70
CA PHE A 638 33.29 12.36 18.75
C PHE A 638 33.32 12.99 20.13
N SER A 639 32.48 12.45 21.01
CA SER A 639 32.52 12.68 22.45
C SER A 639 32.95 11.40 23.15
N GLU A 640 33.92 11.49 24.06
CA GLU A 640 34.42 10.37 24.87
C GLU A 640 33.63 10.28 26.18
N ASN A 641 33.70 9.12 26.84
CA ASN A 641 33.15 8.88 28.17
C ASN A 641 31.64 9.19 28.31
N VAL A 642 30.86 9.00 27.23
CA VAL A 642 29.41 9.19 27.27
C VAL A 642 28.77 8.02 28.00
N SER A 643 28.16 8.31 29.14
CA SER A 643 27.51 7.32 30.01
C SER A 643 26.07 7.03 29.61
N SER A 644 25.37 8.02 29.06
CA SER A 644 24.03 7.85 28.50
C SER A 644 23.72 8.85 27.39
N VAL A 645 22.69 8.56 26.59
CA VAL A 645 22.10 9.46 25.60
C VAL A 645 20.68 9.80 26.03
N LEU A 646 20.34 11.09 26.06
CA LEU A 646 19.00 11.57 26.38
C LEU A 646 18.29 12.00 25.10
N LEU A 647 17.11 11.44 24.87
CA LEU A 647 16.22 11.76 23.76
C LEU A 647 14.98 12.47 24.33
N LYS A 648 14.88 13.79 24.13
CA LYS A 648 13.74 14.57 24.63
C LYS A 648 12.80 14.92 23.49
N ARG A 649 11.52 14.60 23.65
CA ARG A 649 10.48 14.85 22.66
C ARG A 649 9.15 15.05 23.39
N PHE A 650 8.37 16.05 22.96
CA PHE A 650 7.20 16.53 23.72
C PHE A 650 7.57 16.79 25.19
N ASP A 651 6.85 16.19 26.13
CA ASP A 651 7.04 16.37 27.57
C ASP A 651 7.83 15.22 28.22
N GLY A 652 8.25 14.23 27.43
CA GLY A 652 8.96 13.05 27.91
C GLY A 652 10.47 13.05 27.61
N VAL A 653 11.18 12.13 28.25
CA VAL A 653 12.60 11.84 28.00
C VAL A 653 12.80 10.34 27.99
N VAL A 654 13.42 9.83 26.94
CA VAL A 654 13.95 8.46 26.88
C VAL A 654 15.46 8.51 27.11
N ARG A 655 15.97 7.59 27.92
CA ARG A 655 17.37 7.49 28.30
C ARG A 655 17.96 6.17 27.79
N ILE A 656 19.07 6.27 27.07
CA ILE A 656 19.86 5.12 26.62
C ILE A 656 21.11 5.06 27.50
N THR A 657 21.15 4.15 28.46
CA THR A 657 22.27 3.99 29.40
C THR A 657 23.21 2.89 28.93
N PHE A 658 24.50 3.21 28.81
CA PHE A 658 25.52 2.22 28.47
C PHE A 658 26.03 1.51 29.72
N ASP A 659 26.29 0.20 29.62
CA ASP A 659 26.90 -0.57 30.73
C ASP A 659 28.31 -0.07 31.07
N GLN A 660 29.00 0.49 30.07
CA GLN A 660 30.28 1.21 30.22
C GLN A 660 30.26 2.48 29.38
N PRO A 661 30.91 3.57 29.81
CA PRO A 661 30.99 4.79 29.02
C PRO A 661 31.52 4.53 27.61
N GLN A 662 30.85 5.09 26.61
CA GLN A 662 31.16 4.87 25.20
C GLN A 662 31.71 6.13 24.53
N ARG A 663 32.37 5.92 23.40
CA ARG A 663 32.70 6.98 22.45
C ARG A 663 31.60 7.06 21.41
N VAL A 664 30.94 8.21 21.30
CA VAL A 664 29.77 8.37 20.42
C VAL A 664 29.87 9.64 19.58
N LYS A 665 29.11 9.69 18.49
CA LYS A 665 28.84 10.89 17.68
C LYS A 665 27.47 10.79 17.04
N LEU A 666 26.98 11.88 16.45
CA LEU A 666 25.86 11.82 15.50
C LEU A 666 26.36 11.45 14.09
N SER A 667 25.47 10.95 13.23
CA SER A 667 25.70 10.97 11.76
C SER A 667 26.09 12.37 11.30
N PRO A 668 26.75 12.57 10.15
CA PRO A 668 27.15 13.91 9.71
C PRO A 668 25.96 14.82 9.38
N GLU A 669 24.86 14.24 8.90
CA GLU A 669 23.66 14.98 8.48
C GLU A 669 22.37 14.28 8.95
N ASP A 670 21.28 15.05 8.92
CA ASP A 670 19.93 14.56 9.13
C ASP A 670 19.52 13.77 7.90
N TRP A 671 19.03 12.57 8.10
CA TRP A 671 18.35 11.84 7.05
C TRP A 671 16.95 12.40 6.87
N ALA A 672 16.49 12.52 5.63
CA ALA A 672 15.12 12.92 5.31
C ALA A 672 14.52 12.04 4.21
N ASP A 673 13.30 11.56 4.42
CA ASP A 673 12.51 10.92 3.36
C ASP A 673 12.13 11.97 2.31
N THR A 674 12.86 12.01 1.20
CA THR A 674 12.63 12.97 0.12
C THR A 674 11.49 12.56 -0.83
N PHE A 675 10.83 11.43 -0.59
CA PHE A 675 9.84 10.87 -1.49
C PHE A 675 8.43 10.97 -0.92
N VAL A 676 8.11 10.27 0.18
CA VAL A 676 6.71 10.11 0.60
C VAL A 676 6.37 10.90 1.85
N THR A 677 6.99 10.56 2.97
CA THR A 677 6.56 10.98 4.30
C THR A 677 7.25 12.25 4.74
N ARG A 678 8.44 12.61 4.23
CA ARG A 678 9.22 13.72 4.83
C ARG A 678 9.55 13.48 6.31
N ALA A 679 9.59 12.22 6.74
CA ALA A 679 10.17 11.83 8.02
C ALA A 679 11.64 12.25 8.06
N THR A 680 12.09 12.77 9.19
CA THR A 680 13.50 13.10 9.43
C THR A 680 14.04 12.31 10.60
N CYS A 681 15.29 11.88 10.48
CA CYS A 681 15.99 11.08 11.48
C CYS A 681 17.44 11.56 11.64
N ARG A 682 18.04 11.31 12.79
CA ARG A 682 19.47 11.48 13.01
C ARG A 682 20.01 10.25 13.72
N ASN A 683 21.13 9.71 13.24
CA ASN A 683 21.68 8.52 13.85
C ASN A 683 22.59 8.91 15.02
N VAL A 684 22.44 8.19 16.14
CA VAL A 684 23.49 8.09 17.16
C VAL A 684 24.42 6.95 16.74
N MET A 685 25.72 7.20 16.70
CA MET A 685 26.74 6.27 16.23
C MET A 685 27.73 5.97 17.37
N ILE A 686 27.74 4.74 17.85
CA ILE A 686 28.58 4.28 18.96
C ILE A 686 29.80 3.57 18.38
N ASP A 687 31.02 4.03 18.67
CA ASP A 687 32.27 3.54 18.08
C ASP A 687 32.63 2.13 18.58
N LEU A 688 32.62 1.14 17.68
CA LEU A 688 32.94 -0.26 17.98
C LEU A 688 34.40 -0.62 17.65
N ARG A 689 35.24 0.31 17.23
CA ARG A 689 36.64 -0.02 16.89
C ARG A 689 37.48 -0.39 18.11
N LYS A 690 37.11 0.13 19.29
CA LYS A 690 37.78 -0.18 20.57
C LYS A 690 37.18 -1.40 21.28
N SER A 691 35.97 -1.82 20.89
CA SER A 691 35.25 -2.92 21.52
C SER A 691 34.37 -3.64 20.50
N SER A 692 34.56 -4.96 20.40
CA SER A 692 33.70 -5.83 19.59
C SER A 692 32.32 -6.07 20.19
N HIS A 693 32.01 -5.49 21.35
CA HIS A 693 30.74 -5.64 22.05
C HIS A 693 30.24 -4.30 22.59
N VAL A 694 28.93 -4.10 22.58
CA VAL A 694 28.27 -2.95 23.23
C VAL A 694 26.97 -3.41 23.88
N ASN A 695 26.75 -2.96 25.11
CA ASN A 695 25.56 -3.24 25.89
C ASN A 695 24.94 -1.93 26.38
N TYR A 696 23.64 -1.80 26.24
CA TYR A 696 22.89 -0.64 26.71
C TYR A 696 21.45 -0.98 27.03
N THR A 697 20.82 -0.14 27.85
CA THR A 697 19.41 -0.22 28.22
C THR A 697 18.69 1.06 27.82
N ILE A 698 17.52 0.92 27.19
CA ILE A 698 16.64 2.02 26.82
C ILE A 698 15.48 2.05 27.81
N ARG A 699 15.27 3.19 28.48
CA ARG A 699 14.18 3.41 29.44
C ARG A 699 13.43 4.69 29.13
#